data_AF-A0A444YW50-F1
#
_entry.id   AF-A0A444YW50-F1
#
_cell.length_a   1.000
_cell.length_b   1.000
_cell.length_c   1.000
_cell.angle_alpha   90.00
_cell.angle_beta   90.00
_cell.angle_gamma   90.00
#
_symmetry.space_group_name_H-M   'P 1'
#
loop_
_entity.id
_entity.type
_entity.pdbx_description
1 polymer ?
#
loop_
_entity_poly.entity_id
_entity_poly.type
_entity_poly.pdbx_seq_one_letter_code
_entity_poly.pdbx_strand_id
1 'polypeptide(L)'
;MNESLMINGNNSRRNVHRNFNGTRSPQSWSQRPCSSVNYLRGKILDLAKTQCGCRVLQDTMKGLTSKEEVSVFFQELVDHNVIELMGHSFGNYVFQKLVEICSEEQITTIVFNATKNVLKFVNLCLDIHGTRSVQKLLEHVTNQEQRLCIMSALTPRVVALSTNTNGLHVVDHCVKHFSSEDTKYMMNIVATNCFKIATDKSGCCVIQQFVDHAPVSLKIARVTKSLMKQLEGKFVSMSCNKYGSNVVEKFFQDSGESHSRSIILELLHYPNVSMLLVDPYANFVISSAIIVSKGGTREELLKVIKQHSPMMRSNHYGKKLLGRLRKFLCHKPELISQTNWTTSRFLVVPRNTRKGFSLWLNKGSRIRMRWEAQASSRNQLEGMVIKGERRFEKMVPQQTFSLDTLAIRETINEDLRFKVYGVTMIILQMLTGNEAEYMIEEDDRYQIGVLNMNDKNIVLNLNVNVSAKIYDTTKANNIYSSINGSCTFSLLFPNTYYLILTAPKNVNDYDDDSNNDEEWFVEVSFITRVIAYIAILGLCIIVIFVILRCLGGYDNDNDNSNVTIDTSNNNNNVLVSSSQEITEPMMHHHHDVKPNPKNDEEEESSEDGSSCSSEELYDEKLCVICYDEQRNCFFVPCGHSATCFPCAKRIVDGESKVCPVCRRLIHKEVKSPSNK
;
A
#
# COMPACT_ATOMS: atom_id res chain seq x y z
N MET A 1 -32.90 -43.52 -52.60
CA MET A 1 -32.67 -44.72 -53.44
C MET A 1 -31.16 -44.79 -53.62
N ASN A 2 -30.41 -45.42 -52.69
CA ASN A 2 -30.21 -46.88 -52.49
C ASN A 2 -29.79 -47.54 -53.82
N GLU A 3 -28.68 -48.27 -53.97
CA GLU A 3 -27.92 -49.20 -53.10
C GLU A 3 -26.41 -49.11 -53.46
N SER A 4 -25.44 -49.15 -52.53
CA SER A 4 -24.99 -50.25 -51.65
C SER A 4 -24.41 -51.45 -52.39
N LEU A 5 -23.08 -51.61 -52.31
CA LEU A 5 -22.41 -52.91 -52.23
C LEU A 5 -21.28 -52.82 -51.21
N MET A 6 -21.54 -53.39 -50.03
CA MET A 6 -20.54 -53.80 -49.05
C MET A 6 -19.99 -55.17 -49.43
N ILE A 7 -18.76 -55.49 -48.99
CA ILE A 7 -18.42 -56.68 -48.19
C ILE A 7 -16.95 -56.60 -47.72
N ASN A 8 -16.79 -56.71 -46.39
CA ASN A 8 -15.69 -57.22 -45.53
C ASN A 8 -14.21 -57.01 -45.92
N GLY A 9 -13.30 -56.59 -45.04
CA GLY A 9 -13.25 -56.78 -43.59
C GLY A 9 -12.32 -57.95 -43.22
N ASN A 10 -10.98 -57.74 -43.23
CA ASN A 10 -10.08 -58.25 -42.19
C ASN A 10 -8.60 -57.81 -42.36
N ASN A 11 -7.99 -57.64 -41.18
CA ASN A 11 -6.58 -57.84 -40.85
C ASN A 11 -5.54 -56.70 -40.94
N SER A 12 -5.14 -56.29 -39.71
CA SER A 12 -3.76 -56.23 -39.24
C SER A 12 -3.03 -54.89 -39.33
N ARG A 13 -3.24 -54.08 -38.27
CA ARG A 13 -2.22 -53.17 -37.74
C ARG A 13 -0.94 -53.97 -37.44
N ARG A 14 0.08 -53.85 -38.29
CA ARG A 14 1.45 -54.23 -37.95
C ARG A 14 2.22 -52.99 -37.52
N ASN A 15 2.48 -52.92 -36.21
CA ASN A 15 3.60 -52.20 -35.63
C ASN A 15 4.89 -52.65 -36.33
N VAL A 16 5.60 -51.71 -36.96
CA VAL A 16 7.01 -51.90 -37.28
C VAL A 16 7.82 -50.96 -36.38
N HIS A 17 8.06 -51.43 -35.16
CA HIS A 17 9.28 -51.07 -34.45
C HIS A 17 10.45 -51.64 -35.25
N ARG A 18 11.30 -50.76 -35.80
CA ARG A 18 12.67 -51.14 -36.14
C ARG A 18 13.60 -50.50 -35.12
N ASN A 19 14.06 -51.36 -34.21
CA ASN A 19 15.23 -51.19 -33.38
C ASN A 19 16.43 -50.78 -34.25
N PHE A 20 17.08 -49.69 -33.86
CA PHE A 20 18.51 -49.50 -34.09
C PHE A 20 19.15 -49.10 -32.76
N ASN A 21 19.46 -50.12 -31.94
CA ASN A 21 20.49 -49.99 -30.92
C ASN A 21 21.81 -50.43 -31.56
N GLY A 22 22.61 -49.43 -31.96
CA GLY A 22 24.01 -49.58 -32.31
C GLY A 22 24.79 -48.55 -31.51
N THR A 23 25.44 -49.01 -30.45
CA THR A 23 26.35 -48.28 -29.59
C THR A 23 27.49 -47.63 -30.38
N ARG A 24 27.44 -46.31 -30.56
CA ARG A 24 28.62 -45.45 -30.69
C ARG A 24 28.38 -44.14 -29.93
N SER A 25 29.42 -43.72 -29.23
CA SER A 25 29.52 -42.57 -28.34
C SER A 25 28.96 -41.26 -28.93
N PRO A 26 28.58 -40.28 -28.07
CA PRO A 26 28.30 -38.94 -28.53
C PRO A 26 29.62 -38.31 -28.98
N GLN A 27 29.96 -38.46 -30.25
CA GLN A 27 30.98 -37.63 -30.87
C GLN A 27 30.53 -36.18 -30.76
N SER A 28 31.35 -35.42 -30.07
CA SER A 28 31.39 -33.96 -30.03
C SER A 28 31.03 -33.34 -31.38
N TRP A 29 29.88 -32.68 -31.45
CA TRP A 29 29.60 -31.70 -32.50
C TRP A 29 30.30 -30.38 -32.15
N SER A 30 31.63 -30.45 -32.11
CA SER A 30 32.55 -29.32 -32.18
C SER A 30 32.98 -29.08 -33.64
N GLN A 31 32.06 -29.25 -34.59
CA GLN A 31 32.23 -28.82 -35.96
C GLN A 31 31.15 -27.77 -36.29
N ARG A 32 31.61 -26.56 -36.58
CA ARG A 32 30.78 -25.42 -37.01
C ARG A 32 29.92 -25.84 -38.21
N PRO A 33 28.58 -25.75 -38.15
CA PRO A 33 27.77 -25.87 -39.36
C PRO A 33 28.20 -24.76 -40.32
N CYS A 34 28.37 -25.10 -41.60
CA CYS A 34 28.85 -24.21 -42.66
C CYS A 34 28.13 -22.85 -42.62
N SER A 35 28.80 -21.81 -42.09
CA SER A 35 28.26 -20.46 -41.89
C SER A 35 28.41 -19.57 -43.14
N SER A 36 28.70 -20.16 -44.30
CA SER A 36 28.82 -19.41 -45.55
C SER A 36 27.42 -19.14 -46.11
N VAL A 37 27.13 -17.88 -46.40
CA VAL A 37 25.87 -17.41 -47.00
C VAL A 37 25.50 -18.20 -48.26
N ASN A 38 26.50 -18.61 -49.06
CA ASN A 38 26.31 -19.41 -50.26
C ASN A 38 25.73 -20.80 -50.00
N TYR A 39 26.02 -21.41 -48.83
CA TYR A 39 25.49 -22.72 -48.46
C TYR A 39 24.04 -22.66 -47.95
N LEU A 40 23.66 -21.51 -47.39
CA LEU A 40 22.32 -21.26 -46.84
C LEU A 40 21.32 -20.84 -47.92
N ARG A 41 21.80 -20.27 -49.03
CA ARG A 41 20.96 -19.81 -50.15
C ARG A 41 19.98 -20.90 -50.62
N GLY A 42 18.71 -20.52 -50.76
CA GLY A 42 17.59 -21.39 -51.12
C GLY A 42 17.01 -22.21 -49.97
N LYS A 43 17.56 -22.08 -48.75
CA LYS A 43 17.10 -22.79 -47.55
C LYS A 43 16.79 -21.84 -46.39
N ILE A 44 16.98 -20.52 -46.57
CA ILE A 44 16.93 -19.55 -45.47
C ILE A 44 15.54 -19.50 -44.85
N LEU A 45 14.50 -19.45 -45.68
CA LEU A 45 13.11 -19.37 -45.21
C LEU A 45 12.70 -20.63 -44.41
N ASP A 46 13.04 -21.82 -44.91
CA ASP A 46 12.73 -23.07 -44.23
C ASP A 46 13.47 -23.19 -42.89
N LEU A 47 14.75 -22.82 -42.86
CA LEU A 47 15.55 -22.79 -41.64
C LEU A 47 15.00 -21.80 -40.61
N ALA A 48 14.53 -20.62 -41.06
CA ALA A 48 13.96 -19.59 -40.18
C ALA A 48 12.72 -20.08 -39.41
N LYS A 49 12.00 -21.06 -39.95
CA LYS A 49 10.81 -21.66 -39.33
C LYS A 49 11.14 -22.87 -38.44
N THR A 50 12.41 -23.16 -38.17
CA THR A 50 12.83 -24.23 -37.26
C THR A 50 13.54 -23.70 -36.02
N GLN A 51 13.44 -24.42 -34.91
CA GLN A 51 14.07 -24.02 -33.63
C GLN A 51 15.61 -23.92 -33.72
N CYS A 52 16.26 -24.86 -34.42
CA CYS A 52 17.71 -24.84 -34.58
C CYS A 52 18.12 -23.86 -35.68
N GLY A 53 17.40 -23.84 -36.81
CA GLY A 53 17.72 -22.98 -37.94
C GLY A 53 17.60 -21.50 -37.59
N CYS A 54 16.58 -21.07 -36.83
CA CYS A 54 16.44 -19.67 -36.45
C CYS A 54 17.64 -19.16 -35.62
N ARG A 55 18.25 -20.01 -34.78
CA ARG A 55 19.45 -19.66 -34.00
C ARG A 55 20.68 -19.53 -34.90
N VAL A 56 20.86 -20.51 -35.80
CA VAL A 56 21.97 -20.49 -36.78
C VAL A 56 21.88 -19.25 -37.66
N LEU A 57 20.69 -18.89 -38.16
CA LEU A 57 20.50 -17.71 -39.00
C LEU A 57 20.78 -16.41 -38.23
N GLN A 58 20.28 -16.28 -37.00
CA GLN A 58 20.57 -15.10 -36.16
C GLN A 58 22.07 -14.94 -35.86
N ASP A 59 22.78 -16.03 -35.58
CA ASP A 59 24.23 -15.99 -35.35
C ASP A 59 24.99 -15.68 -36.65
N THR A 60 24.54 -16.21 -37.78
CA THR A 60 25.10 -15.89 -39.10
C THR A 60 24.91 -14.41 -39.43
N MET A 61 23.72 -13.85 -39.17
CA MET A 61 23.41 -12.44 -39.38
C MET A 61 24.30 -11.47 -38.59
N LYS A 62 24.83 -11.88 -37.42
CA LYS A 62 25.78 -11.05 -36.65
C LYS A 62 27.12 -10.85 -37.35
N GLY A 63 27.50 -11.80 -38.22
CA GLY A 63 28.78 -11.79 -38.94
C GLY A 63 28.69 -11.23 -40.36
N LEU A 64 27.51 -10.81 -40.82
CA LEU A 64 27.34 -10.25 -42.16
C LEU A 64 27.97 -8.86 -42.26
N THR A 65 28.76 -8.64 -43.31
CA THR A 65 29.46 -7.37 -43.53
C THR A 65 29.18 -6.76 -44.91
N SER A 66 28.73 -7.57 -45.87
CA SER A 66 28.42 -7.13 -47.24
C SER A 66 26.92 -6.91 -47.44
N LYS A 67 26.57 -5.84 -48.19
CA LYS A 67 25.17 -5.54 -48.55
C LYS A 67 24.57 -6.63 -49.46
N GLU A 68 25.40 -7.25 -50.28
CA GLU A 68 25.01 -8.35 -51.17
C GLU A 68 24.58 -9.57 -50.34
N GLU A 69 25.29 -9.89 -49.26
CA GLU A 69 24.92 -10.98 -48.35
C GLU A 69 23.59 -10.71 -47.65
N VAL A 70 23.39 -9.51 -47.11
CA VAL A 70 22.11 -9.09 -46.50
C VAL A 70 20.96 -9.19 -47.52
N SER A 71 21.22 -8.83 -48.78
CA SER A 71 20.22 -8.89 -49.85
C SER A 71 19.75 -10.31 -50.15
N VAL A 72 20.61 -11.33 -50.00
CA VAL A 72 20.21 -12.75 -50.13
C VAL A 72 19.18 -13.13 -49.06
N PHE A 73 19.47 -12.77 -47.79
CA PHE A 73 18.53 -13.02 -46.70
C PHE A 73 17.23 -12.25 -46.88
N PHE A 74 17.32 -10.99 -47.30
CA PHE A 74 16.16 -10.15 -47.52
C PHE A 74 15.22 -10.74 -48.57
N GLN A 75 15.73 -11.10 -49.76
CA GLN A 75 14.93 -11.64 -50.86
C GLN A 75 14.22 -12.93 -50.44
N GLU A 76 14.94 -13.89 -49.85
CA GLU A 76 14.32 -15.17 -49.45
C GLU A 76 13.29 -15.03 -48.32
N LEU A 77 13.49 -14.08 -47.39
CA LEU A 77 12.63 -13.93 -46.21
C LEU A 77 11.46 -12.96 -46.40
N VAL A 78 11.61 -11.93 -47.24
CA VAL A 78 10.64 -10.83 -47.37
C VAL A 78 9.76 -10.97 -48.62
N ASP A 79 10.32 -11.41 -49.76
CA ASP A 79 9.60 -11.37 -51.06
C ASP A 79 8.42 -12.35 -51.12
N HIS A 80 8.49 -13.46 -50.38
CA HIS A 80 7.47 -14.50 -50.46
C HIS A 80 6.29 -14.31 -49.49
N ASN A 81 6.52 -13.93 -48.22
CA ASN A 81 5.45 -13.61 -47.25
C ASN A 81 5.99 -13.08 -45.89
N VAL A 82 6.40 -11.81 -45.82
CA VAL A 82 6.98 -11.23 -44.59
C VAL A 82 6.06 -11.32 -43.35
N ILE A 83 4.74 -11.23 -43.53
CA ILE A 83 3.78 -11.28 -42.41
C ILE A 83 3.80 -12.63 -41.71
N GLU A 84 3.89 -13.73 -42.47
CA GLU A 84 3.94 -15.07 -41.90
C GLU A 84 5.23 -15.29 -41.12
N LEU A 85 6.36 -14.77 -41.61
CA LEU A 85 7.63 -14.82 -40.89
C LEU A 85 7.54 -14.06 -39.55
N MET A 86 6.99 -12.84 -39.57
CA MET A 86 6.84 -11.99 -38.38
C MET A 86 5.93 -12.63 -37.32
N GLY A 87 4.90 -13.38 -37.71
CA GLY A 87 3.98 -14.06 -36.79
C GLY A 87 4.43 -15.45 -36.36
N HIS A 88 5.50 -16.00 -36.94
CA HIS A 88 5.94 -17.36 -36.67
C HIS A 88 6.67 -17.47 -35.32
N SER A 89 6.42 -18.54 -34.56
CA SER A 89 7.01 -18.79 -33.23
C SER A 89 8.55 -18.78 -33.19
N PHE A 90 9.19 -19.20 -34.29
CA PHE A 90 10.66 -19.08 -34.47
C PHE A 90 11.09 -17.98 -35.45
N GLY A 91 10.25 -17.67 -36.44
CA GLY A 91 10.61 -16.77 -37.54
C GLY A 91 10.67 -15.32 -37.10
N ASN A 92 9.87 -14.95 -36.10
CA ASN A 92 9.84 -13.60 -35.54
C ASN A 92 11.24 -13.14 -35.06
N TYR A 93 12.05 -14.03 -34.48
CA TYR A 93 13.41 -13.71 -34.03
C TYR A 93 14.37 -13.45 -35.19
N VAL A 94 14.24 -14.22 -36.27
CA VAL A 94 15.04 -14.02 -37.49
C VAL A 94 14.65 -12.69 -38.14
N PHE A 95 13.36 -12.38 -38.22
CA PHE A 95 12.89 -11.09 -38.73
C PHE A 95 13.40 -9.91 -37.88
N GLN A 96 13.32 -10.03 -36.55
CA GLN A 96 13.81 -8.99 -35.64
C GLN A 96 15.31 -8.70 -35.88
N LYS A 97 16.11 -9.75 -36.10
CA LYS A 97 17.54 -9.60 -36.42
C LYS A 97 17.79 -9.06 -37.83
N LEU A 98 16.99 -9.47 -38.81
CA LEU A 98 17.06 -8.98 -40.19
C LEU A 98 16.83 -7.46 -40.25
N VAL A 99 15.81 -6.96 -39.55
CA VAL A 99 15.49 -5.53 -39.54
C VAL A 99 16.64 -4.66 -39.02
N GLU A 100 17.44 -5.16 -38.07
CA GLU A 100 18.60 -4.41 -37.53
C GLU A 100 19.71 -4.17 -38.55
N ILE A 101 19.78 -4.99 -39.60
CA ILE A 101 20.84 -4.95 -40.61
C ILE A 101 20.34 -4.49 -41.99
N CYS A 102 19.04 -4.21 -42.14
CA CYS A 102 18.45 -3.76 -43.39
C CYS A 102 18.80 -2.31 -43.72
N SER A 103 18.84 -1.99 -45.03
CA SER A 103 18.91 -0.61 -45.51
C SER A 103 17.55 0.10 -45.40
N GLU A 104 17.54 1.43 -45.47
CA GLU A 104 16.31 2.23 -45.47
C GLU A 104 15.33 1.84 -46.59
N GLU A 105 15.84 1.48 -47.77
CA GLU A 105 15.05 1.00 -48.92
C GLU A 105 14.40 -0.36 -48.64
N GLN A 106 15.15 -1.26 -47.98
CA GLN A 106 14.66 -2.57 -47.56
C GLN A 106 13.60 -2.44 -46.46
N ILE A 107 13.82 -1.57 -45.46
CA ILE A 107 12.81 -1.26 -44.43
C ILE A 107 11.54 -0.69 -45.07
N THR A 108 11.68 0.23 -46.02
CA THR A 108 10.54 0.79 -46.78
C THR A 108 9.74 -0.30 -47.49
N THR A 109 10.44 -1.24 -48.13
CA THR A 109 9.82 -2.40 -48.80
C THR A 109 9.10 -3.32 -47.81
N ILE A 110 9.71 -3.59 -46.64
CA ILE A 110 9.07 -4.37 -45.57
C ILE A 110 7.80 -3.68 -45.10
N VAL A 111 7.85 -2.38 -44.84
CA VAL A 111 6.69 -1.60 -44.38
C VAL A 111 5.56 -1.71 -45.42
N PHE A 112 5.83 -1.45 -46.69
CA PHE A 112 4.82 -1.55 -47.74
C PHE A 112 4.25 -2.95 -47.90
N ASN A 113 5.09 -3.99 -47.87
CA ASN A 113 4.63 -5.38 -48.00
C ASN A 113 3.79 -5.80 -46.79
N ALA A 114 4.18 -5.41 -45.58
CA ALA A 114 3.45 -5.72 -44.36
C ALA A 114 2.10 -4.99 -44.30
N THR A 115 2.05 -3.71 -44.66
CA THR A 115 0.83 -2.88 -44.58
C THR A 115 -0.11 -3.04 -45.78
N LYS A 116 0.34 -3.65 -46.88
CA LYS A 116 -0.46 -3.89 -48.10
C LYS A 116 -1.80 -4.55 -47.81
N ASN A 117 -1.82 -5.52 -46.89
CA ASN A 117 -3.06 -6.10 -46.37
C ASN A 117 -3.27 -5.65 -44.92
N VAL A 118 -4.02 -4.56 -44.76
CA VAL A 118 -4.29 -3.92 -43.46
C VAL A 118 -4.84 -4.92 -42.43
N LEU A 119 -5.73 -5.84 -42.83
CA LEU A 119 -6.30 -6.82 -41.91
C LEU A 119 -5.25 -7.81 -41.39
N LYS A 120 -4.39 -8.33 -42.28
CA LYS A 120 -3.30 -9.23 -41.88
C LYS A 120 -2.28 -8.51 -40.99
N PHE A 121 -1.95 -7.25 -41.30
CA PHE A 121 -1.05 -6.44 -40.49
C PHE A 121 -1.61 -6.16 -39.08
N VAL A 122 -2.90 -5.84 -38.99
CA VAL A 122 -3.57 -5.62 -37.71
C VAL A 122 -3.64 -6.92 -36.90
N ASN A 123 -3.95 -8.05 -37.53
CA ASN A 123 -3.92 -9.35 -36.85
C ASN A 123 -2.51 -9.70 -36.35
N LEU A 124 -1.48 -9.36 -37.10
CA LEU A 124 -0.09 -9.51 -36.66
C LEU A 124 0.23 -8.65 -35.42
N CYS A 125 -0.31 -7.43 -35.33
CA CYS A 125 -0.15 -6.59 -34.13
C CYS A 125 -0.87 -7.17 -32.89
N LEU A 126 -1.94 -7.93 -33.09
CA LEU A 126 -2.71 -8.60 -32.04
C LEU A 126 -2.12 -9.96 -31.63
N ASP A 127 -1.18 -10.49 -32.42
CA ASP A 127 -0.51 -11.77 -32.19
C ASP A 127 0.61 -11.68 -31.14
N ILE A 128 0.84 -12.78 -30.41
CA ILE A 128 1.83 -12.86 -29.32
C ILE A 128 3.28 -12.71 -29.81
N HIS A 129 3.59 -13.21 -31.01
CA HIS A 129 4.92 -13.12 -31.63
C HIS A 129 4.98 -11.89 -32.56
N GLY A 130 3.93 -11.71 -33.35
CA GLY A 130 3.81 -10.62 -34.31
C GLY A 130 3.95 -9.23 -33.68
N THR A 131 3.40 -9.00 -32.48
CA THR A 131 3.57 -7.72 -31.77
C THR A 131 5.03 -7.36 -31.52
N ARG A 132 5.90 -8.36 -31.28
CA ARG A 132 7.34 -8.15 -31.05
C ARG A 132 8.06 -7.78 -32.33
N SER A 133 7.77 -8.50 -33.42
CA SER A 133 8.29 -8.15 -34.75
C SER A 133 7.83 -6.78 -35.22
N VAL A 134 6.58 -6.41 -34.99
CA VAL A 134 6.07 -5.07 -35.34
C VAL A 134 6.77 -4.00 -34.51
N GLN A 135 6.88 -4.15 -33.18
CA GLN A 135 7.64 -3.20 -32.36
C GLN A 135 9.08 -3.03 -32.85
N LYS A 136 9.77 -4.13 -33.16
CA LYS A 136 11.12 -4.09 -33.68
C LYS A 136 11.23 -3.38 -35.04
N LEU A 137 10.24 -3.57 -35.91
CA LEU A 137 10.13 -2.82 -37.15
C LEU A 137 9.95 -1.33 -36.87
N LEU A 138 9.06 -0.95 -35.95
CA LEU A 138 8.81 0.45 -35.60
C LEU A 138 10.04 1.17 -35.03
N GLU A 139 10.95 0.47 -34.33
CA GLU A 139 12.23 1.03 -33.87
C GLU A 139 13.12 1.53 -35.03
N HIS A 140 12.97 0.96 -36.23
CA HIS A 140 13.79 1.24 -37.41
C HIS A 140 13.04 2.07 -38.47
N VAL A 141 11.83 2.53 -38.17
CA VAL A 141 11.04 3.41 -39.05
C VAL A 141 11.53 4.85 -38.88
N THR A 142 12.30 5.35 -39.84
CA THR A 142 12.90 6.70 -39.77
C THR A 142 12.23 7.72 -40.69
N ASN A 143 11.65 7.27 -41.81
CA ASN A 143 11.02 8.15 -42.80
C ASN A 143 9.54 8.47 -42.49
N GLN A 144 9.10 9.68 -42.84
CA GLN A 144 7.71 10.12 -42.75
C GLN A 144 6.76 9.25 -43.59
N GLU A 145 7.15 8.83 -44.79
CA GLU A 145 6.31 8.00 -45.66
C GLU A 145 5.98 6.65 -45.01
N GLN A 146 6.99 5.99 -44.43
CA GLN A 146 6.83 4.75 -43.66
C GLN A 146 5.87 4.96 -42.47
N ARG A 147 6.07 6.04 -41.68
CA ARG A 147 5.20 6.38 -40.56
C ARG A 147 3.75 6.58 -40.99
N LEU A 148 3.51 7.32 -42.08
CA LEU A 148 2.17 7.54 -42.62
C LEU A 148 1.51 6.24 -43.07
N CYS A 149 2.26 5.36 -43.73
CA CYS A 149 1.77 4.06 -44.17
C CYS A 149 1.32 3.20 -42.98
N ILE A 150 2.14 3.12 -41.94
CA ILE A 150 1.83 2.40 -40.69
C ILE A 150 0.63 3.02 -39.99
N MET A 151 0.61 4.34 -39.82
CA MET A 151 -0.48 5.05 -39.15
C MET A 151 -1.80 4.89 -39.87
N SER A 152 -1.80 4.91 -41.21
CA SER A 152 -2.98 4.65 -42.04
C SER A 152 -3.54 3.23 -41.83
N ALA A 153 -2.67 2.23 -41.70
CA ALA A 153 -3.08 0.85 -41.45
C ALA A 153 -3.62 0.62 -40.02
N LEU A 154 -3.00 1.23 -39.00
CA LEU A 154 -3.36 0.99 -37.59
C LEU A 154 -4.55 1.82 -37.10
N THR A 155 -4.66 3.08 -37.54
CA THR A 155 -5.64 4.05 -37.01
C THR A 155 -7.11 3.54 -37.06
N PRO A 156 -7.60 2.90 -38.15
CA PRO A 156 -8.98 2.39 -38.22
C PRO A 156 -9.30 1.26 -37.22
N ARG A 157 -8.27 0.63 -36.66
CA ARG A 157 -8.39 -0.50 -35.71
C ARG A 157 -7.78 -0.18 -34.34
N VAL A 158 -7.44 1.09 -34.08
CA VAL A 158 -6.78 1.50 -32.83
C VAL A 158 -7.55 1.09 -31.58
N VAL A 159 -8.89 1.18 -31.58
CA VAL A 159 -9.69 0.77 -30.41
C VAL A 159 -9.49 -0.71 -30.09
N ALA A 160 -9.49 -1.58 -31.10
CA ALA A 160 -9.27 -3.02 -30.92
C ALA A 160 -7.82 -3.33 -30.50
N LEU A 161 -6.85 -2.59 -31.04
CA LEU A 161 -5.45 -2.68 -30.64
C LEU A 161 -5.25 -2.25 -29.18
N SER A 162 -5.85 -1.14 -28.77
CA SER A 162 -5.73 -0.60 -27.41
C SER A 162 -6.33 -1.51 -26.34
N THR A 163 -7.40 -2.24 -26.67
CA THR A 163 -8.06 -3.18 -25.74
C THR A 163 -7.55 -4.62 -25.88
N ASN A 164 -6.38 -4.82 -26.49
CA ASN A 164 -5.75 -6.13 -26.64
C ASN A 164 -4.41 -6.16 -25.91
N THR A 165 -4.09 -7.28 -25.26
CA THR A 165 -2.87 -7.45 -24.47
C THR A 165 -1.58 -7.29 -25.27
N ASN A 166 -1.59 -7.66 -26.55
CA ASN A 166 -0.45 -7.57 -27.45
C ASN A 166 -0.49 -6.26 -28.27
N GLY A 167 -1.68 -5.91 -28.76
CA GLY A 167 -1.91 -4.73 -29.59
C GLY A 167 -1.58 -3.41 -28.89
N LEU A 168 -1.78 -3.35 -27.57
CA LEU A 168 -1.49 -2.14 -26.78
C LEU A 168 -0.03 -1.70 -26.92
N HIS A 169 0.90 -2.65 -27.03
CA HIS A 169 2.34 -2.35 -27.11
C HIS A 169 2.71 -1.66 -28.43
N VAL A 170 2.02 -2.02 -29.52
CA VAL A 170 2.18 -1.35 -30.83
C VAL A 170 1.65 0.09 -30.76
N VAL A 171 0.48 0.30 -30.13
CA VAL A 171 -0.10 1.64 -29.94
C VAL A 171 0.81 2.50 -29.06
N ASP A 172 1.29 1.96 -27.95
CA ASP A 172 2.21 2.63 -27.02
C ASP A 172 3.52 3.03 -27.70
N HIS A 173 4.13 2.13 -28.47
CA HIS A 173 5.35 2.43 -29.24
C HIS A 173 5.13 3.58 -30.22
N CYS A 174 4.03 3.54 -30.99
CA CYS A 174 3.65 4.60 -31.90
C CYS A 174 3.53 5.96 -31.19
N VAL A 175 2.86 6.02 -30.05
CA VAL A 175 2.65 7.27 -29.30
C VAL A 175 3.92 7.79 -28.64
N LYS A 176 4.82 6.90 -28.19
CA LYS A 176 6.10 7.27 -27.58
C LYS A 176 7.13 7.80 -28.57
N HIS A 177 7.24 7.15 -29.73
CA HIS A 177 8.36 7.36 -30.63
C HIS A 177 8.03 8.22 -31.86
N PHE A 178 6.76 8.32 -32.27
CA PHE A 178 6.40 9.13 -33.43
C PHE A 178 6.00 10.55 -33.04
N SER A 179 6.00 11.45 -34.01
CA SER A 179 5.63 12.85 -33.77
C SER A 179 4.17 12.99 -33.38
N SER A 180 3.81 14.11 -32.74
CA SER A 180 2.41 14.39 -32.41
C SER A 180 1.54 14.61 -33.63
N GLU A 181 2.10 15.04 -34.76
CA GLU A 181 1.31 15.21 -35.98
C GLU A 181 0.99 13.85 -36.61
N ASP A 182 1.96 12.93 -36.61
CA ASP A 182 1.77 11.56 -37.11
C ASP A 182 0.72 10.78 -36.29
N THR A 183 0.71 10.98 -34.97
CA THR A 183 -0.18 10.26 -34.02
C THR A 183 -1.54 10.93 -33.82
N LYS A 184 -1.73 12.16 -34.31
CA LYS A 184 -2.91 13.01 -34.01
C LYS A 184 -4.26 12.34 -34.27
N TYR A 185 -4.42 11.71 -35.42
CA TYR A 185 -5.69 11.05 -35.80
C TYR A 185 -5.97 9.82 -34.94
N MET A 186 -4.94 9.02 -34.66
CA MET A 186 -5.01 7.89 -33.74
C MET A 186 -5.46 8.33 -32.34
N MET A 187 -4.83 9.38 -31.81
CA MET A 187 -5.17 9.96 -30.50
C MET A 187 -6.61 10.48 -30.45
N ASN A 188 -7.13 11.07 -31.53
CA ASN A 188 -8.50 11.55 -31.59
C ASN A 188 -9.52 10.40 -31.52
N ILE A 189 -9.26 9.27 -32.20
CA ILE A 189 -10.13 8.09 -32.13
C ILE A 189 -10.09 7.48 -30.72
N VAL A 190 -8.92 7.39 -30.10
CA VAL A 190 -8.79 6.93 -28.71
C VAL A 190 -9.54 7.86 -27.75
N ALA A 191 -9.41 9.17 -27.92
CA ALA A 191 -10.13 10.14 -27.09
C ALA A 191 -11.66 10.01 -27.25
N THR A 192 -12.16 9.81 -28.47
CA THR A 192 -13.60 9.62 -28.73
C THR A 192 -14.13 8.30 -28.12
N ASN A 193 -13.27 7.28 -28.00
CA ASN A 193 -13.63 5.98 -27.43
C ASN A 193 -13.08 5.77 -26.00
N CYS A 194 -12.66 6.86 -25.33
CA CYS A 194 -11.85 6.77 -24.13
C CYS A 194 -12.53 6.05 -22.98
N PHE A 195 -13.85 6.16 -22.83
CA PHE A 195 -14.58 5.44 -21.77
C PHE A 195 -14.42 3.93 -21.90
N LYS A 196 -14.73 3.37 -23.08
CA LYS A 196 -14.61 1.93 -23.37
C LYS A 196 -13.18 1.44 -23.14
N ILE A 197 -12.19 2.21 -23.58
CA ILE A 197 -10.77 1.87 -23.46
C ILE A 197 -10.33 1.97 -21.98
N ALA A 198 -10.73 3.01 -21.25
CA ALA A 198 -10.34 3.22 -19.86
C ALA A 198 -10.90 2.15 -18.90
N THR A 199 -12.06 1.58 -19.21
CA THR A 199 -12.69 0.51 -18.43
C THR A 199 -12.25 -0.90 -18.83
N ASP A 200 -11.35 -1.01 -19.83
CA ASP A 200 -10.80 -2.28 -20.30
C ASP A 200 -9.49 -2.64 -19.57
N LYS A 201 -9.21 -3.95 -19.44
CA LYS A 201 -8.01 -4.48 -18.77
C LYS A 201 -6.70 -4.01 -19.39
N SER A 202 -6.64 -3.95 -20.72
CA SER A 202 -5.46 -3.50 -21.47
C SER A 202 -5.56 -2.01 -21.79
N GLY A 203 -6.75 -1.55 -22.14
CA GLY A 203 -7.01 -0.18 -22.52
C GLY A 203 -6.74 0.82 -21.40
N CYS A 204 -6.95 0.47 -20.13
CA CYS A 204 -6.65 1.38 -19.02
C CYS A 204 -5.15 1.75 -18.97
N CYS A 205 -4.27 0.85 -19.40
CA CYS A 205 -2.83 1.13 -19.49
C CYS A 205 -2.54 2.12 -20.62
N VAL A 206 -3.21 1.98 -21.77
CA VAL A 206 -3.08 2.90 -22.91
C VAL A 206 -3.50 4.32 -22.51
N ILE A 207 -4.65 4.47 -21.81
CA ILE A 207 -5.09 5.80 -21.37
C ILE A 207 -4.11 6.41 -20.36
N GLN A 208 -3.61 5.65 -19.40
CA GLN A 208 -2.59 6.14 -18.46
C GLN A 208 -1.30 6.55 -19.18
N GLN A 209 -0.84 5.75 -20.14
CA GLN A 209 0.33 6.08 -20.96
C GLN A 209 0.13 7.36 -21.78
N PHE A 210 -1.10 7.61 -22.26
CA PHE A 210 -1.41 8.83 -23.00
C PHE A 210 -1.40 10.07 -22.11
N VAL A 211 -1.69 9.89 -20.82
CA VAL A 211 -1.50 10.93 -19.80
C VAL A 211 0.00 11.10 -19.47
N ASP A 212 0.78 10.02 -19.42
CA ASP A 212 2.22 10.03 -19.07
C ASP A 212 3.16 10.56 -20.17
N HIS A 213 3.01 10.09 -21.42
CA HIS A 213 4.01 10.27 -22.49
C HIS A 213 3.77 11.48 -23.39
N ALA A 214 2.81 12.34 -23.05
CA ALA A 214 2.65 13.60 -23.76
C ALA A 214 3.81 14.55 -23.37
N PRO A 215 4.66 15.01 -24.31
CA PRO A 215 5.79 15.87 -23.99
C PRO A 215 5.38 17.12 -23.20
N VAL A 216 6.23 17.45 -22.22
CA VAL A 216 6.11 18.55 -21.26
C VAL A 216 5.66 19.85 -21.94
N SER A 217 4.61 20.45 -21.38
CA SER A 217 4.11 21.84 -21.48
C SER A 217 2.99 22.23 -22.46
N LEU A 218 2.73 21.56 -23.59
CA LEU A 218 1.60 21.97 -24.48
C LEU A 218 0.69 20.84 -25.00
N LYS A 219 1.20 19.61 -25.13
CA LYS A 219 0.44 18.46 -25.63
C LYS A 219 -0.47 17.84 -24.55
N ILE A 220 0.02 17.79 -23.30
CA ILE A 220 -0.68 17.29 -22.12
C ILE A 220 -2.01 18.01 -21.94
N ALA A 221 -2.01 19.36 -21.98
CA ALA A 221 -3.22 20.13 -21.74
C ALA A 221 -4.31 19.87 -22.79
N ARG A 222 -3.98 19.67 -24.07
CA ARG A 222 -4.99 19.47 -25.13
C ARG A 222 -5.57 18.07 -25.13
N VAL A 223 -4.74 17.02 -25.03
CA VAL A 223 -5.22 15.63 -25.03
C VAL A 223 -5.96 15.34 -23.73
N THR A 224 -5.39 15.70 -22.58
CA THR A 224 -6.06 15.53 -21.28
C THR A 224 -7.38 16.29 -21.24
N LYS A 225 -7.44 17.54 -21.74
CA LYS A 225 -8.71 18.27 -21.85
C LYS A 225 -9.72 17.57 -22.76
N SER A 226 -9.27 17.02 -23.88
CA SER A 226 -10.15 16.25 -24.77
C SER A 226 -10.67 14.99 -24.09
N LEU A 227 -9.83 14.26 -23.36
CA LEU A 227 -10.23 13.08 -22.59
C LEU A 227 -11.24 13.47 -21.49
N MET A 228 -10.94 14.50 -20.70
CA MET A 228 -11.83 15.01 -19.65
C MET A 228 -13.21 15.36 -20.20
N LYS A 229 -13.28 16.04 -21.35
CA LYS A 229 -14.55 16.37 -22.02
C LYS A 229 -15.34 15.13 -22.45
N GLN A 230 -14.67 14.09 -22.92
CA GLN A 230 -15.34 12.85 -23.40
C GLN A 230 -15.78 11.94 -22.24
N LEU A 231 -15.17 12.12 -21.07
CA LEU A 231 -15.44 11.38 -19.83
C LEU A 231 -16.37 12.12 -18.86
N GLU A 232 -16.72 13.37 -19.14
CA GLU A 232 -17.70 14.13 -18.37
C GLU A 232 -19.02 13.35 -18.25
N GLY A 233 -19.53 13.23 -17.02
CA GLY A 233 -20.71 12.43 -16.68
C GLY A 233 -20.46 10.93 -16.55
N LYS A 234 -19.22 10.45 -16.72
CA LYS A 234 -18.86 9.02 -16.69
C LYS A 234 -17.86 8.65 -15.60
N PHE A 235 -17.33 9.62 -14.84
CA PHE A 235 -16.33 9.38 -13.80
C PHE A 235 -16.87 8.51 -12.67
N VAL A 236 -18.17 8.58 -12.35
CA VAL A 236 -18.80 7.68 -11.37
C VAL A 236 -18.70 6.22 -11.82
N SER A 237 -19.15 5.93 -13.05
CA SER A 237 -19.09 4.57 -13.62
C SER A 237 -17.65 4.06 -13.73
N MET A 238 -16.71 4.93 -14.12
CA MET A 238 -15.30 4.58 -14.16
C MET A 238 -14.73 4.28 -12.77
N SER A 239 -15.13 5.04 -11.75
CA SER A 239 -14.63 4.87 -10.38
C SER A 239 -15.04 3.54 -9.77
N CYS A 240 -16.23 3.04 -10.12
CA CYS A 240 -16.73 1.71 -9.75
C CYS A 240 -16.20 0.56 -10.62
N ASN A 241 -15.35 0.85 -11.61
CA ASN A 241 -14.75 -0.16 -12.47
C ASN A 241 -13.33 -0.50 -12.02
N LYS A 242 -12.98 -1.79 -11.98
CA LYS A 242 -11.66 -2.32 -11.58
C LYS A 242 -10.48 -1.65 -12.28
N TYR A 243 -10.64 -1.32 -13.56
CA TYR A 243 -9.61 -0.75 -14.41
C TYR A 243 -9.76 0.78 -14.49
N GLY A 244 -10.99 1.24 -14.69
CA GLY A 244 -11.36 2.65 -14.77
C GLY A 244 -10.98 3.44 -13.52
N SER A 245 -11.05 2.86 -12.33
CA SER A 245 -10.70 3.54 -11.08
C SER A 245 -9.25 4.03 -11.10
N ASN A 246 -8.33 3.23 -11.63
CA ASN A 246 -6.92 3.60 -11.76
C ASN A 246 -6.74 4.79 -12.72
N VAL A 247 -7.56 4.85 -13.78
CA VAL A 247 -7.53 5.96 -14.73
C VAL A 247 -8.02 7.25 -14.07
N VAL A 248 -9.09 7.19 -13.25
CA VAL A 248 -9.56 8.35 -12.48
C VAL A 248 -8.51 8.81 -11.47
N GLU A 249 -7.85 7.89 -10.76
CA GLU A 249 -6.74 8.22 -9.87
C GLU A 249 -5.56 8.86 -10.61
N LYS A 250 -5.26 8.41 -11.83
CA LYS A 250 -4.24 9.01 -12.69
C LYS A 250 -4.61 10.45 -13.10
N PHE A 251 -5.87 10.72 -13.44
CA PHE A 251 -6.32 12.08 -13.70
C PHE A 251 -6.10 12.99 -12.48
N PHE A 252 -6.32 12.51 -11.25
CA PHE A 252 -6.04 13.32 -10.06
C PHE A 252 -4.56 13.69 -9.89
N GLN A 253 -3.65 12.86 -10.37
CA GLN A 253 -2.21 13.11 -10.29
C GLN A 253 -1.75 14.15 -11.32
N ASP A 254 -2.23 14.05 -12.56
CA ASP A 254 -1.58 14.74 -13.69
C ASP A 254 -2.43 15.84 -14.37
N SER A 255 -3.74 15.92 -14.12
CA SER A 255 -4.62 16.86 -14.85
C SER A 255 -4.71 18.27 -14.24
N GLY A 256 -4.21 18.46 -13.01
CA GLY A 256 -4.25 19.73 -12.28
C GLY A 256 -5.55 19.99 -11.50
N GLU A 257 -5.53 21.01 -10.64
CA GLU A 257 -6.57 21.23 -9.61
C GLU A 257 -7.97 21.48 -10.19
N SER A 258 -8.09 22.19 -11.32
CA SER A 258 -9.38 22.48 -11.95
C SER A 258 -10.09 21.22 -12.45
N HIS A 259 -9.35 20.32 -13.11
CA HIS A 259 -9.89 19.06 -13.60
C HIS A 259 -10.21 18.11 -12.44
N SER A 260 -9.33 18.01 -11.44
CA SER A 260 -9.60 17.25 -10.21
C SER A 260 -10.87 17.72 -9.52
N ARG A 261 -11.08 19.04 -9.39
CA ARG A 261 -12.32 19.60 -8.82
C ARG A 261 -13.55 19.19 -9.62
N SER A 262 -13.50 19.22 -10.96
CA SER A 262 -14.61 18.80 -11.82
C SER A 262 -15.01 17.35 -11.57
N ILE A 263 -14.03 16.44 -11.52
CA ILE A 263 -14.27 15.02 -11.24
C ILE A 263 -14.88 14.86 -9.85
N ILE A 264 -14.31 15.52 -8.82
CA ILE A 264 -14.80 15.40 -7.44
C ILE A 264 -16.24 15.89 -7.32
N LEU A 265 -16.58 17.00 -7.97
CA LEU A 265 -17.95 17.51 -7.98
C LEU A 265 -18.91 16.52 -8.64
N GLU A 266 -18.53 15.88 -9.74
CA GLU A 266 -19.36 14.83 -10.36
C GLU A 266 -19.59 13.66 -9.40
N LEU A 267 -18.55 13.20 -8.70
CA LEU A 267 -18.68 12.13 -7.69
C LEU A 267 -19.60 12.55 -6.52
N LEU A 268 -19.50 13.80 -6.06
CA LEU A 268 -20.29 14.32 -4.93
C LEU A 268 -21.77 14.52 -5.26
N HIS A 269 -22.08 14.94 -6.49
CA HIS A 269 -23.46 15.17 -6.94
C HIS A 269 -24.15 13.89 -7.41
N TYR A 270 -23.46 12.75 -7.38
CA TYR A 270 -24.10 11.48 -7.69
C TYR A 270 -25.18 11.14 -6.64
N PRO A 271 -26.44 10.85 -7.05
CA PRO A 271 -27.55 10.65 -6.12
C PRO A 271 -27.31 9.61 -5.02
N ASN A 272 -26.47 8.61 -5.30
CA ASN A 272 -26.10 7.56 -4.36
C ASN A 272 -24.59 7.57 -4.04
N VAL A 273 -24.05 8.74 -3.68
CA VAL A 273 -22.63 8.92 -3.32
C VAL A 273 -22.15 7.95 -2.21
N SER A 274 -23.05 7.50 -1.33
CA SER A 274 -22.73 6.56 -0.27
C SER A 274 -22.24 5.20 -0.80
N MET A 275 -22.74 4.75 -1.96
CA MET A 275 -22.28 3.56 -2.66
C MET A 275 -20.79 3.65 -3.00
N LEU A 276 -20.31 4.83 -3.41
CA LEU A 276 -18.90 5.04 -3.78
C LEU A 276 -17.94 4.90 -2.58
N LEU A 277 -18.43 5.17 -1.38
CA LEU A 277 -17.64 5.08 -0.14
C LEU A 277 -17.36 3.62 0.26
N VAL A 278 -18.13 2.68 -0.26
CA VAL A 278 -18.09 1.24 0.10
C VAL A 278 -17.89 0.31 -1.09
N ASP A 279 -17.82 0.87 -2.29
CA ASP A 279 -17.50 0.14 -3.51
C ASP A 279 -16.05 -0.42 -3.46
N PRO A 280 -15.78 -1.64 -3.99
CA PRO A 280 -14.45 -2.25 -4.00
C PRO A 280 -13.34 -1.43 -4.67
N TYR A 281 -13.69 -0.53 -5.59
CA TYR A 281 -12.76 0.27 -6.40
C TYR A 281 -12.90 1.77 -6.13
N ALA A 282 -14.13 2.29 -6.07
CA ALA A 282 -14.36 3.73 -5.90
C ALA A 282 -13.87 4.25 -4.55
N ASN A 283 -13.77 3.39 -3.53
CA ASN A 283 -13.15 3.76 -2.25
C ASN A 283 -11.69 4.26 -2.40
N PHE A 284 -10.94 3.77 -3.39
CA PHE A 284 -9.59 4.27 -3.69
C PHE A 284 -9.65 5.65 -4.35
N VAL A 285 -10.57 5.83 -5.30
CA VAL A 285 -10.83 7.12 -5.95
C VAL A 285 -11.22 8.20 -4.91
N ILE A 286 -12.12 7.89 -3.97
CA ILE A 286 -12.50 8.83 -2.89
C ILE A 286 -11.32 9.16 -1.97
N SER A 287 -10.47 8.16 -1.67
CA SER A 287 -9.26 8.40 -0.90
C SER A 287 -8.31 9.37 -1.62
N SER A 288 -8.11 9.16 -2.93
CA SER A 288 -7.26 10.01 -3.77
C SER A 288 -7.86 11.41 -3.94
N ALA A 289 -9.19 11.51 -4.10
CA ALA A 289 -9.93 12.77 -4.13
C ALA A 289 -9.70 13.62 -2.85
N ILE A 290 -9.77 13.02 -1.66
CA ILE A 290 -9.48 13.74 -0.40
C ILE A 290 -8.05 14.27 -0.38
N ILE A 291 -7.08 13.49 -0.86
CA ILE A 291 -5.66 13.86 -0.85
C ILE A 291 -5.41 15.09 -1.74
N VAL A 292 -6.00 15.13 -2.94
CA VAL A 292 -5.79 16.23 -3.90
C VAL A 292 -6.71 17.43 -3.66
N SER A 293 -7.83 17.25 -2.97
CA SER A 293 -8.80 18.33 -2.72
C SER A 293 -8.30 19.37 -1.71
N LYS A 294 -8.71 20.63 -1.94
CA LYS A 294 -8.46 21.79 -1.08
C LYS A 294 -9.74 22.63 -0.92
N GLY A 295 -9.77 23.49 0.11
CA GLY A 295 -10.85 24.45 0.37
C GLY A 295 -12.23 23.79 0.51
N GLY A 296 -13.27 24.47 0.01
CA GLY A 296 -14.66 24.02 0.14
C GLY A 296 -14.93 22.63 -0.46
N THR A 297 -14.26 22.25 -1.55
CA THR A 297 -14.40 20.88 -2.14
C THR A 297 -14.03 19.80 -1.14
N ARG A 298 -12.95 20.03 -0.38
CA ARG A 298 -12.45 19.09 0.62
C ARG A 298 -13.41 18.99 1.80
N GLU A 299 -13.95 20.12 2.25
CA GLU A 299 -14.92 20.18 3.34
C GLU A 299 -16.21 19.44 3.00
N GLU A 300 -16.70 19.60 1.77
CA GLU A 300 -17.88 18.91 1.27
C GLU A 300 -17.65 17.38 1.21
N LEU A 301 -16.50 16.95 0.69
CA LEU A 301 -16.14 15.52 0.64
C LEU A 301 -16.02 14.92 2.05
N LEU A 302 -15.39 15.63 2.99
CA LEU A 302 -15.33 15.22 4.40
C LEU A 302 -16.70 15.19 5.06
N LYS A 303 -17.60 16.12 4.74
CA LYS A 303 -18.97 16.15 5.25
C LYS A 303 -19.74 14.90 4.81
N VAL A 304 -19.67 14.53 3.53
CA VAL A 304 -20.32 13.33 2.99
C VAL A 304 -19.78 12.05 3.64
N ILE A 305 -18.46 11.95 3.82
CA ILE A 305 -17.83 10.79 4.50
C ILE A 305 -18.27 10.70 5.96
N LYS A 306 -18.33 11.83 6.68
CA LYS A 306 -18.79 11.87 8.08
C LYS A 306 -20.26 11.46 8.19
N GLN A 307 -21.11 11.99 7.32
CA GLN A 307 -22.55 11.69 7.29
C GLN A 307 -22.83 10.19 7.10
N HIS A 308 -22.04 9.51 6.26
CA HIS A 308 -22.22 8.08 5.97
C HIS A 308 -21.28 7.16 6.78
N SER A 309 -20.53 7.69 7.73
CA SER A 309 -19.59 6.92 8.56
C SER A 309 -20.23 5.73 9.29
N PRO A 310 -21.48 5.79 9.81
CA PRO A 310 -22.12 4.62 10.42
C PRO A 310 -22.22 3.42 9.48
N MET A 311 -22.68 3.66 8.24
CA MET A 311 -22.81 2.64 7.20
C MET A 311 -21.43 2.13 6.74
N MET A 312 -20.45 3.01 6.60
CA MET A 312 -19.08 2.61 6.26
C MET A 312 -18.45 1.68 7.31
N ARG A 313 -18.78 1.82 8.60
CA ARG A 313 -18.20 0.99 9.68
C ARG A 313 -18.64 -0.47 9.61
N SER A 314 -19.85 -0.74 9.11
CA SER A 314 -20.36 -2.11 8.94
C SER A 314 -19.89 -2.77 7.65
N ASN A 315 -19.40 -2.00 6.68
CA ASN A 315 -18.89 -2.52 5.41
C ASN A 315 -17.35 -2.70 5.40
N HIS A 316 -16.87 -3.78 4.78
CA HIS A 316 -15.43 -4.09 4.69
C HIS A 316 -14.59 -2.97 4.03
N TYR A 317 -15.01 -2.47 2.87
CA TYR A 317 -14.30 -1.42 2.13
C TYR A 317 -14.48 -0.06 2.79
N GLY A 318 -15.68 0.23 3.28
CA GLY A 318 -15.96 1.44 4.06
C GLY A 318 -15.05 1.57 5.29
N LYS A 319 -14.88 0.49 6.06
CA LYS A 319 -14.01 0.45 7.23
C LYS A 319 -12.54 0.69 6.85
N LYS A 320 -12.08 0.11 5.75
CA LYS A 320 -10.73 0.36 5.21
C LYS A 320 -10.55 1.83 4.77
N LEU A 321 -11.55 2.42 4.13
CA LEU A 321 -11.52 3.83 3.73
C LEU A 321 -11.46 4.76 4.96
N LEU A 322 -12.32 4.57 5.96
CA LEU A 322 -12.29 5.31 7.23
C LEU A 322 -10.92 5.19 7.92
N GLY A 323 -10.33 3.99 7.91
CA GLY A 323 -8.99 3.75 8.45
C GLY A 323 -7.92 4.62 7.78
N ARG A 324 -7.92 4.70 6.44
CA ARG A 324 -6.98 5.54 5.68
C ARG A 324 -7.21 7.04 5.88
N LEU A 325 -8.48 7.44 6.00
CA LEU A 325 -8.86 8.85 6.11
C LEU A 325 -8.88 9.37 7.55
N ARG A 326 -8.55 8.53 8.53
CA ARG A 326 -8.62 8.86 9.96
C ARG A 326 -7.87 10.14 10.32
N LYS A 327 -6.70 10.37 9.71
CA LYS A 327 -5.89 11.59 9.91
C LYS A 327 -6.59 12.88 9.46
N PHE A 328 -7.54 12.79 8.53
CA PHE A 328 -8.32 13.92 8.03
C PHE A 328 -9.66 14.07 8.77
N LEU A 329 -10.12 13.02 9.45
CA LEU A 329 -11.38 13.01 10.19
C LEU A 329 -11.20 13.42 11.65
N CYS A 330 -10.09 13.03 12.29
CA CYS A 330 -9.78 13.37 13.69
C CYS A 330 -9.10 14.74 13.77
N HIS A 331 -9.73 15.67 14.49
CA HIS A 331 -9.16 16.98 14.79
C HIS A 331 -8.81 17.03 16.28
N LYS A 332 -7.72 17.71 16.62
CA LYS A 332 -7.41 18.01 18.01
C LYS A 332 -8.55 18.86 18.58
N PRO A 333 -9.15 18.48 19.72
CA PRO A 333 -10.15 19.30 20.36
C PRO A 333 -9.52 20.59 20.89
N GLU A 334 -10.25 21.70 20.79
CA GLU A 334 -9.77 23.01 21.22
C GLU A 334 -10.22 23.30 22.66
N LEU A 335 -9.34 23.90 23.45
CA LEU A 335 -9.63 24.31 24.84
C LEU A 335 -10.33 25.68 24.87
N ILE A 336 -11.55 25.74 24.32
CA ILE A 336 -12.29 27.00 24.14
C ILE A 336 -13.53 27.11 25.05
N SER A 337 -14.09 25.98 25.46
CA SER A 337 -15.31 25.94 26.27
C SER A 337 -15.02 26.28 27.75
N GLN A 338 -16.05 26.71 28.48
CA GLN A 338 -15.92 27.11 29.87
C GLN A 338 -17.11 26.63 30.69
N THR A 339 -16.84 26.14 31.91
CA THR A 339 -17.87 25.75 32.88
C THR A 339 -17.56 26.38 34.23
N ASN A 340 -18.60 26.79 34.95
CA ASN A 340 -18.47 27.36 36.28
C ASN A 340 -19.09 26.41 37.31
N TRP A 341 -18.43 26.24 38.45
CA TRP A 341 -18.96 25.48 39.57
C TRP A 341 -18.46 26.07 40.89
N THR A 342 -19.23 25.85 41.95
CA THR A 342 -18.96 26.38 43.29
C THR A 342 -19.02 25.26 44.31
N THR A 343 -18.12 25.29 45.28
CA THR A 343 -18.13 24.37 46.43
C THR A 343 -17.89 25.16 47.72
N SER A 344 -18.53 24.74 48.80
CA SER A 344 -18.33 25.31 50.15
C SER A 344 -17.96 24.17 51.08
N ARG A 345 -16.88 24.31 51.83
CA ARG A 345 -16.40 23.29 52.77
C ARG A 345 -16.10 23.92 54.13
N PHE A 346 -16.65 23.32 55.18
CA PHE A 346 -16.21 23.60 56.54
C PHE A 346 -14.87 22.91 56.79
N LEU A 347 -13.88 23.67 57.23
CA LEU A 347 -12.53 23.18 57.48
C LEU A 347 -12.14 23.50 58.92
N VAL A 348 -11.70 22.47 59.65
CA VAL A 348 -10.95 22.63 60.90
C VAL A 348 -9.46 22.66 60.53
N VAL A 349 -8.84 23.83 60.63
CA VAL A 349 -7.43 24.04 60.30
C VAL A 349 -6.62 24.12 61.60
N PRO A 350 -5.83 23.09 61.95
CA PRO A 350 -5.00 23.13 63.15
C PRO A 350 -4.00 24.30 63.15
N ARG A 351 -3.55 24.71 64.33
CA ARG A 351 -2.51 25.76 64.50
C ARG A 351 -1.28 25.50 63.63
N ASN A 352 -0.74 26.54 62.99
CA ASN A 352 0.47 26.44 62.13
C ASN A 352 0.40 25.30 61.09
N THR A 353 -0.80 25.01 60.57
CA THR A 353 -1.00 23.99 59.53
C THR A 353 -1.83 24.52 58.38
N ARG A 354 -1.95 23.71 57.33
CA ARG A 354 -2.74 24.01 56.14
C ARG A 354 -3.77 22.91 55.91
N LYS A 355 -4.95 23.29 55.41
CA LYS A 355 -6.00 22.36 54.98
C LYS A 355 -6.61 22.85 53.67
N GLY A 356 -7.00 21.90 52.84
CA GLY A 356 -7.47 22.16 51.50
C GLY A 356 -7.81 20.88 50.76
N PHE A 357 -8.10 21.00 49.47
CA PHE A 357 -8.41 19.89 48.58
C PHE A 357 -7.72 20.08 47.23
N SER A 358 -7.57 18.98 46.49
CA SER A 358 -6.85 18.96 45.22
C SER A 358 -7.82 18.86 44.04
N LEU A 359 -7.48 19.51 42.93
CA LEU A 359 -8.27 19.47 41.70
C LEU A 359 -7.40 19.70 40.46
N TRP A 360 -7.70 19.02 39.36
CA TRP A 360 -7.02 19.24 38.08
C TRP A 360 -7.66 20.39 37.32
N LEU A 361 -6.86 21.37 36.86
CA LEU A 361 -7.34 22.48 36.05
C LEU A 361 -6.46 22.71 34.84
N ASN A 362 -7.12 23.10 33.74
CA ASN A 362 -6.44 23.52 32.53
C ASN A 362 -6.04 25.01 32.62
N LYS A 363 -4.97 25.37 31.91
CA LYS A 363 -4.49 26.73 31.70
C LYS A 363 -5.63 27.66 31.29
N GLY A 364 -5.64 28.85 31.88
CA GLY A 364 -6.67 29.86 31.67
C GLY A 364 -7.95 29.64 32.49
N SER A 365 -8.02 28.57 33.29
CA SER A 365 -9.04 28.45 34.35
C SER A 365 -8.79 29.50 35.43
N ARG A 366 -9.86 29.84 36.16
CA ARG A 366 -9.81 30.88 37.19
C ARG A 366 -10.45 30.39 38.47
N ILE A 367 -9.74 30.56 39.58
CA ILE A 367 -10.19 30.21 40.92
C ILE A 367 -10.47 31.52 41.66
N ARG A 368 -11.64 31.61 42.28
CA ARG A 368 -11.94 32.61 43.31
C ARG A 368 -12.25 31.88 44.59
N MET A 369 -11.55 32.21 45.66
CA MET A 369 -11.82 31.64 46.96
C MET A 369 -12.10 32.71 47.99
N ARG A 370 -13.00 32.39 48.90
CA ARG A 370 -13.40 33.21 50.04
C ARG A 370 -13.42 32.35 51.28
N TRP A 371 -12.84 32.81 52.38
CA TRP A 371 -12.88 32.12 53.66
C TRP A 371 -13.48 32.99 54.76
N GLU A 372 -14.35 32.40 55.57
CA GLU A 372 -15.02 33.10 56.67
C GLU A 372 -14.70 32.42 58.00
N ALA A 373 -14.13 33.18 58.93
CA ALA A 373 -13.74 32.74 60.27
C ALA A 373 -14.23 33.75 61.35
N GLN A 374 -14.28 33.31 62.61
CA GLN A 374 -14.66 34.15 63.74
C GLN A 374 -13.72 35.36 63.90
N ALA A 375 -14.30 36.52 64.28
CA ALA A 375 -13.68 37.85 64.14
C ALA A 375 -12.30 38.03 64.80
N SER A 376 -11.96 37.23 65.81
CA SER A 376 -10.70 37.28 66.56
C SER A 376 -9.49 36.63 65.86
N SER A 377 -9.64 36.07 64.66
CA SER A 377 -8.62 35.24 63.99
C SER A 377 -8.32 35.61 62.52
N ARG A 378 -8.86 36.75 62.03
CA ARG A 378 -8.85 37.11 60.60
C ARG A 378 -7.47 37.48 60.03
N ASN A 379 -6.59 38.10 60.83
CA ASN A 379 -5.36 38.71 60.31
C ASN A 379 -4.19 37.71 60.09
N GLN A 380 -4.42 36.41 60.31
CA GLN A 380 -3.39 35.35 60.26
C GLN A 380 -3.85 34.11 59.46
N LEU A 381 -4.86 34.29 58.59
CA LEU A 381 -5.32 33.28 57.63
C LEU A 381 -4.95 33.72 56.22
N GLU A 382 -4.29 32.83 55.48
CA GLU A 382 -3.92 33.09 54.10
C GLU A 382 -4.47 32.03 53.16
N GLY A 383 -5.04 32.47 52.03
CA GLY A 383 -5.39 31.58 50.94
C GLY A 383 -4.13 31.07 50.23
N MET A 384 -4.07 29.77 50.01
CA MET A 384 -2.96 29.13 49.30
C MET A 384 -3.45 28.40 48.04
N VAL A 385 -2.65 28.49 46.99
CA VAL A 385 -2.74 27.60 45.83
C VAL A 385 -1.36 27.02 45.57
N ILE A 386 -1.30 25.69 45.46
CA ILE A 386 -0.06 24.95 45.29
C ILE A 386 -0.20 24.05 44.07
N LYS A 387 0.77 24.15 43.16
CA LYS A 387 0.84 23.29 41.97
C LYS A 387 1.52 21.95 42.32
N GLY A 388 0.92 20.84 41.90
CA GLY A 388 1.42 19.48 42.05
C GLY A 388 0.99 18.78 43.34
N GLU A 389 1.43 17.53 43.50
CA GLU A 389 1.08 16.67 44.62
C GLU A 389 2.31 16.30 45.44
N ARG A 390 2.55 16.99 46.56
CA ARG A 390 3.50 16.54 47.58
C ARG A 390 2.90 16.71 48.96
N ARG A 391 2.83 15.60 49.70
CA ARG A 391 2.58 15.56 51.14
C ARG A 391 3.82 16.17 51.82
N PHE A 392 3.73 17.42 52.25
CA PHE A 392 4.75 18.00 53.13
C PHE A 392 4.42 17.67 54.58
N GLU A 393 5.43 17.19 55.29
CA GLU A 393 5.43 17.00 56.74
C GLU A 393 5.22 18.34 57.47
N LYS A 394 4.67 18.28 58.69
CA LYS A 394 4.36 19.40 59.59
C LYS A 394 5.40 20.53 59.50
N MET A 395 4.93 21.78 59.37
CA MET A 395 5.78 22.93 59.71
C MET A 395 6.13 22.86 61.19
N VAL A 396 7.40 22.65 61.52
CA VAL A 396 7.90 22.74 62.89
C VAL A 396 8.18 24.21 63.20
N PRO A 397 7.70 24.77 64.33
CA PRO A 397 8.03 26.14 64.69
C PRO A 397 9.52 26.19 65.07
N GLN A 398 10.32 27.01 64.40
CA GLN A 398 11.57 27.49 64.98
C GLN A 398 11.30 28.74 65.82
N GLN A 399 11.81 28.74 67.04
CA GLN A 399 11.65 29.79 68.04
C GLN A 399 12.26 31.12 67.56
N THR A 400 11.42 32.16 67.63
CA THR A 400 11.72 33.57 67.91
C THR A 400 12.98 34.22 67.33
N PHE A 401 12.76 35.22 66.47
CA PHE A 401 13.17 36.59 66.80
C PHE A 401 11.99 37.54 66.55
N SER A 402 11.68 38.34 67.57
CA SER A 402 10.74 39.45 67.49
C SER A 402 11.29 40.53 66.56
N LEU A 403 10.45 41.08 65.69
CA LEU A 403 10.56 42.49 65.35
C LEU A 403 9.18 43.11 65.18
N ASP A 404 9.08 44.28 65.78
CA ASP A 404 7.87 45.06 65.97
C ASP A 404 7.09 45.39 64.69
N THR A 405 5.80 45.57 64.94
CA THR A 405 4.83 46.37 64.19
C THR A 405 5.42 47.56 63.40
N LEU A 406 4.87 47.76 62.20
CA LEU A 406 4.97 48.95 61.32
C LEU A 406 6.30 49.13 60.55
N ALA A 407 6.32 48.71 59.28
CA ALA A 407 6.67 49.54 58.12
C ALA A 407 7.01 48.70 56.87
N ILE A 408 6.03 48.09 56.20
CA ILE A 408 6.12 47.86 54.73
C ILE A 408 4.71 48.01 54.14
N ARG A 409 4.22 49.24 54.07
CA ARG A 409 3.36 49.69 52.98
C ARG A 409 4.34 50.36 52.01
N GLU A 410 4.35 49.93 50.75
CA GLU A 410 5.31 50.32 49.69
C GLU A 410 6.59 49.48 49.58
N THR A 411 6.44 48.22 49.19
CA THR A 411 7.22 47.69 48.06
C THR A 411 6.41 46.61 47.37
N ILE A 412 5.60 47.06 46.43
CA ILE A 412 5.05 46.26 45.35
C ILE A 412 6.25 45.80 44.51
N ASN A 413 6.45 44.48 44.40
CA ASN A 413 6.91 43.74 43.21
C ASN A 413 7.86 42.57 43.53
N GLU A 414 7.45 41.41 43.02
CA GLU A 414 8.28 40.32 42.46
C GLU A 414 8.77 39.12 43.29
N ASP A 415 8.92 39.10 44.62
CA ASP A 415 9.76 38.01 45.19
C ASP A 415 9.32 37.26 46.47
N LEU A 416 8.02 37.02 46.66
CA LEU A 416 7.53 36.02 47.63
C LEU A 416 7.20 34.67 46.97
N ARG A 417 8.13 34.15 46.16
CA ARG A 417 8.19 32.72 45.82
C ARG A 417 9.14 32.04 46.81
N PHE A 418 8.62 31.49 47.90
CA PHE A 418 9.42 30.58 48.73
C PHE A 418 9.71 29.30 47.93
N LYS A 419 10.89 29.23 47.30
CA LYS A 419 11.44 27.98 46.74
C LYS A 419 11.97 27.13 47.88
N VAL A 420 11.10 26.34 48.48
CA VAL A 420 11.52 25.21 49.32
C VAL A 420 11.35 23.94 48.49
N TYR A 421 12.46 23.36 48.05
CA TYR A 421 12.59 22.08 47.32
C TYR A 421 11.45 21.73 46.33
N GLY A 422 11.41 22.45 45.21
CA GLY A 422 10.70 22.00 44.00
C GLY A 422 9.19 22.16 43.97
N VAL A 423 8.60 22.94 44.89
CA VAL A 423 7.15 23.23 44.90
C VAL A 423 6.94 24.74 44.93
N THR A 424 6.15 25.27 43.99
CA THR A 424 5.80 26.69 43.96
C THR A 424 4.52 26.86 44.78
N MET A 425 4.66 27.28 46.04
CA MET A 425 3.53 27.72 46.86
C MET A 425 3.28 29.20 46.55
N ILE A 426 2.06 29.53 46.11
CA ILE A 426 1.65 30.92 45.90
C ILE A 426 0.70 31.28 47.03
N ILE A 427 1.18 32.18 47.91
CA ILE A 427 0.33 32.89 48.86
C ILE A 427 -0.41 33.95 48.03
N LEU A 428 -1.74 33.90 48.08
CA LEU A 428 -2.54 34.75 47.20
C LEU A 428 -2.76 36.12 47.81
N GLN A 429 -2.52 37.14 46.99
CA GLN A 429 -2.73 38.53 47.38
C GLN A 429 -4.23 38.77 47.63
N MET A 430 -4.54 39.29 48.82
CA MET A 430 -5.92 39.56 49.22
C MET A 430 -6.52 40.67 48.35
N LEU A 431 -7.67 40.39 47.73
CA LEU A 431 -8.44 41.41 47.00
C LEU A 431 -9.25 42.26 47.98
N THR A 432 -9.84 41.63 49.00
CA THR A 432 -10.56 42.28 50.12
C THR A 432 -10.56 41.35 51.33
N GLY A 433 -9.62 41.49 52.28
CA GLY A 433 -9.59 40.86 53.63
C GLY A 433 -9.59 39.32 53.73
N ASN A 434 -10.46 38.64 52.99
CA ASN A 434 -10.82 37.23 53.07
C ASN A 434 -11.10 36.61 51.68
N GLU A 435 -10.85 37.32 50.57
CA GLU A 435 -11.09 36.85 49.20
C GLU A 435 -9.82 36.97 48.36
N ALA A 436 -9.57 35.95 47.55
CA ALA A 436 -8.41 35.85 46.67
C ALA A 436 -8.80 35.23 45.32
N GLU A 437 -8.13 35.67 44.26
CA GLU A 437 -8.30 35.17 42.89
C GLU A 437 -6.96 34.68 42.35
N TYR A 438 -6.99 33.57 41.62
CA TYR A 438 -5.81 33.01 40.96
C TYR A 438 -6.15 32.52 39.55
N MET A 439 -5.27 32.85 38.62
CA MET A 439 -5.33 32.38 37.24
C MET A 439 -4.41 31.19 37.06
N ILE A 440 -4.94 30.10 36.53
CA ILE A 440 -4.16 28.89 36.25
C ILE A 440 -3.26 29.13 35.04
N GLU A 441 -1.96 29.06 35.28
CA GLU A 441 -0.92 29.32 34.25
C GLU A 441 -0.59 28.09 33.40
N GLU A 442 -0.78 26.88 33.95
CA GLU A 442 -0.41 25.61 33.33
C GLU A 442 -1.42 24.50 33.65
N ASP A 443 -1.48 23.48 32.80
CA ASP A 443 -2.33 22.30 33.02
C ASP A 443 -1.71 21.42 34.12
N ASP A 444 -2.30 21.38 35.32
CA ASP A 444 -1.81 20.57 36.44
C ASP A 444 -2.89 20.29 37.50
N ARG A 445 -2.56 19.47 38.48
CA ARG A 445 -3.29 19.34 39.75
C ARG A 445 -2.87 20.47 40.69
N TYR A 446 -3.87 21.19 41.19
CA TYR A 446 -3.69 22.28 42.13
C TYR A 446 -4.34 21.94 43.47
N GLN A 447 -3.58 22.08 44.55
CA GLN A 447 -4.08 22.02 45.92
C GLN A 447 -4.50 23.42 46.36
N ILE A 448 -5.78 23.59 46.65
CA ILE A 448 -6.39 24.87 47.06
C ILE A 448 -6.81 24.75 48.51
N GLY A 449 -6.49 25.75 49.32
CA GLY A 449 -6.88 25.74 50.71
C GLY A 449 -6.50 26.99 51.48
N VAL A 450 -6.49 26.86 52.79
CA VAL A 450 -6.15 27.94 53.72
C VAL A 450 -4.97 27.49 54.58
N LEU A 451 -4.02 28.41 54.76
CA LEU A 451 -2.91 28.34 55.70
C LEU A 451 -3.31 29.06 57.00
N ASN A 452 -3.24 28.35 58.12
CA ASN A 452 -3.47 28.91 59.44
C ASN A 452 -2.12 29.18 60.12
N MET A 453 -1.79 30.46 60.27
CA MET A 453 -0.59 30.92 61.00
C MET A 453 -0.88 31.32 62.45
N ASN A 454 -2.11 31.11 62.92
CA ASN A 454 -2.47 31.33 64.32
C ASN A 454 -1.93 30.18 65.18
N ASP A 455 -1.71 30.50 66.45
CA ASP A 455 -1.38 29.56 67.51
C ASP A 455 -2.57 28.68 67.95
N LYS A 456 -3.78 28.97 67.44
CA LYS A 456 -5.04 28.28 67.72
C LYS A 456 -5.57 27.54 66.50
N ASN A 457 -6.31 26.47 66.77
CA ASN A 457 -7.10 25.80 65.74
C ASN A 457 -8.25 26.73 65.31
N ILE A 458 -8.49 26.81 64.01
CA ILE A 458 -9.54 27.67 63.45
C ILE A 458 -10.54 26.81 62.70
N VAL A 459 -11.81 27.08 62.95
CA VAL A 459 -12.91 26.59 62.12
C VAL A 459 -13.29 27.70 61.16
N LEU A 460 -13.27 27.39 59.87
CA LEU A 460 -13.65 28.34 58.82
C LEU A 460 -14.53 27.67 57.78
N ASN A 461 -15.33 28.47 57.09
CA ASN A 461 -16.02 28.05 55.88
C ASN A 461 -15.24 28.56 54.66
N LEU A 462 -14.76 27.63 53.82
CA LEU A 462 -14.06 27.93 52.58
C LEU A 462 -15.03 27.77 51.41
N ASN A 463 -15.32 28.87 50.73
CA ASN A 463 -16.10 28.90 49.50
C ASN A 463 -15.15 29.08 48.30
N VAL A 464 -15.21 28.16 47.34
CA VAL A 464 -14.39 28.19 46.12
C VAL A 464 -15.30 28.19 44.91
N ASN A 465 -15.17 29.22 44.08
CA ASN A 465 -15.77 29.35 42.78
C ASN A 465 -14.72 29.14 41.69
N VAL A 466 -14.94 28.15 40.83
CA VAL A 466 -14.02 27.80 39.76
C VAL A 466 -14.70 28.02 38.41
N SER A 467 -14.05 28.81 37.59
CA SER A 467 -14.34 28.99 36.17
C SER A 467 -13.33 28.17 35.36
N ALA A 468 -13.67 26.92 35.07
CA ALA A 468 -12.79 25.95 34.44
C ALA A 468 -12.85 26.03 32.91
N LYS A 469 -11.67 26.10 32.26
CA LYS A 469 -11.53 25.89 30.82
C LYS A 469 -11.61 24.41 30.50
N ILE A 470 -12.45 24.04 29.53
CA ILE A 470 -12.68 22.65 29.13
C ILE A 470 -12.56 22.52 27.60
N TYR A 471 -12.18 21.32 27.16
CA TYR A 471 -12.08 21.00 25.74
C TYR A 471 -13.48 20.96 25.11
N ASP A 472 -13.61 21.47 23.89
CA ASP A 472 -14.82 21.34 23.09
C ASP A 472 -15.02 19.87 22.67
N THR A 473 -16.07 19.25 23.21
CA THR A 473 -16.44 17.85 22.95
C THR A 473 -17.58 17.72 21.94
N THR A 474 -18.09 18.81 21.36
CA THR A 474 -19.24 18.77 20.42
C THR A 474 -18.97 17.90 19.19
N LYS A 475 -17.70 17.79 18.77
CA LYS A 475 -17.24 16.99 17.63
C LYS A 475 -16.72 15.60 18.03
N ALA A 476 -16.93 15.17 19.28
CA ALA A 476 -16.46 13.88 19.76
C ALA A 476 -17.17 12.73 19.02
N ASN A 477 -16.40 11.74 18.56
CA ASN A 477 -16.96 10.60 17.85
C ASN A 477 -17.75 9.66 18.78
N ASN A 478 -17.37 9.58 20.05
CA ASN A 478 -18.02 8.77 21.07
C ASN A 478 -17.99 9.53 22.40
N ILE A 479 -19.09 9.49 23.15
CA ILE A 479 -19.20 10.04 24.51
C ILE A 479 -19.66 8.89 25.39
N TYR A 480 -18.91 8.61 26.46
CA TYR A 480 -19.21 7.56 27.40
C TYR A 480 -19.36 8.13 28.80
N SER A 481 -20.27 7.54 29.58
CA SER A 481 -20.47 7.88 30.99
C SER A 481 -20.06 6.70 31.87
N SER A 482 -19.23 6.96 32.88
CA SER A 482 -18.82 5.97 33.88
C SER A 482 -19.96 5.55 34.82
N ILE A 483 -21.13 6.22 34.76
CA ILE A 483 -22.31 5.89 35.56
C ILE A 483 -22.80 4.45 35.29
N ASN A 484 -22.54 3.91 34.10
CA ASN A 484 -23.02 2.59 33.67
C ASN A 484 -21.91 1.50 33.64
N GLY A 485 -20.78 1.71 34.32
CA GLY A 485 -19.68 0.73 34.40
C GLY A 485 -18.44 1.07 33.55
N SER A 486 -17.57 0.09 33.35
CA SER A 486 -16.29 0.28 32.65
C SER A 486 -16.47 0.43 31.14
N CYS A 487 -15.72 1.35 30.53
CA CYS A 487 -15.75 1.63 29.09
C CYS A 487 -14.41 1.24 28.46
N THR A 488 -14.44 0.38 27.43
CA THR A 488 -13.23 -0.07 26.73
C THR A 488 -13.14 0.55 25.33
N PHE A 489 -11.94 1.00 24.94
CA PHE A 489 -11.67 1.56 23.62
C PHE A 489 -10.39 0.97 23.00
N SER A 490 -10.44 0.66 21.70
CA SER A 490 -9.26 0.15 20.97
C SER A 490 -8.50 1.29 20.29
N LEU A 491 -7.26 1.54 20.73
CA LEU A 491 -6.34 2.50 20.10
C LEU A 491 -5.45 1.78 19.07
N LEU A 492 -5.64 2.03 17.78
CA LEU A 492 -4.86 1.38 16.70
C LEU A 492 -3.71 2.26 16.20
N PHE A 493 -2.48 1.76 16.29
CA PHE A 493 -1.27 2.36 15.70
C PHE A 493 -1.34 2.38 14.16
N PRO A 494 -0.76 3.38 13.46
CA PRO A 494 0.00 4.54 13.95
C PRO A 494 -0.84 5.80 14.18
N ASN A 495 -2.17 5.66 14.34
CA ASN A 495 -3.05 6.82 14.35
C ASN A 495 -2.97 7.61 15.67
N THR A 496 -3.15 8.92 15.59
CA THR A 496 -3.31 9.81 16.75
C THR A 496 -4.77 9.82 17.21
N TYR A 497 -4.97 9.67 18.52
CA TYR A 497 -6.29 9.74 19.16
C TYR A 497 -6.24 10.82 20.23
N TYR A 498 -7.32 11.59 20.32
CA TYR A 498 -7.52 12.55 21.41
C TYR A 498 -8.62 12.00 22.31
N LEU A 499 -8.27 11.69 23.55
CA LEU A 499 -9.21 11.24 24.57
C LEU A 499 -9.32 12.36 25.61
N ILE A 500 -10.55 12.80 25.89
CA ILE A 500 -10.81 13.81 26.92
C ILE A 500 -11.45 13.10 28.09
N LEU A 501 -10.82 13.22 29.26
CA LEU A 501 -11.37 12.75 30.53
C LEU A 501 -11.95 13.95 31.26
N THR A 502 -13.21 13.84 31.66
CA THR A 502 -13.91 14.87 32.43
C THR A 502 -14.09 14.38 33.87
N ALA A 503 -13.70 15.21 34.85
CA ALA A 503 -13.94 14.90 36.25
C ALA A 503 -15.45 14.72 36.52
N PRO A 504 -15.85 13.80 37.43
CA PRO A 504 -17.24 13.59 37.78
C PRO A 504 -17.87 14.87 38.36
N LYS A 505 -19.15 15.11 38.06
CA LYS A 505 -19.86 16.36 38.38
C LYS A 505 -20.18 16.54 39.87
N ASN A 506 -20.12 15.48 40.68
CA ASN A 506 -20.52 15.52 42.08
C ASN A 506 -19.30 15.32 42.98
N VAL A 507 -18.71 16.43 43.41
CA VAL A 507 -17.72 16.47 44.51
C VAL A 507 -18.44 16.97 45.78
N ASN A 508 -19.62 16.42 46.04
CA ASN A 508 -20.40 16.65 47.26
C ASN A 508 -20.65 15.28 47.89
N ASP A 509 -20.37 15.16 49.19
CA ASP A 509 -20.29 13.94 50.02
C ASP A 509 -19.05 13.06 49.84
N TYR A 510 -17.96 13.47 50.48
CA TYR A 510 -17.16 12.51 51.25
C TYR A 510 -16.89 13.15 52.61
N ASP A 511 -17.59 12.63 53.61
CA ASP A 511 -17.37 12.94 55.01
C ASP A 511 -15.99 12.44 55.46
N ASP A 512 -15.55 13.12 56.51
CA ASP A 512 -14.35 12.97 57.31
C ASP A 512 -13.95 11.49 57.58
N ASP A 513 -12.62 11.28 57.63
CA ASP A 513 -11.98 10.25 58.45
C ASP A 513 -11.75 8.81 57.93
N SER A 514 -11.70 8.54 56.62
CA SER A 514 -11.11 7.29 56.13
C SER A 514 -10.13 7.49 54.97
N ASN A 515 -9.01 6.75 55.03
CA ASN A 515 -7.90 6.72 54.06
C ASN A 515 -8.28 6.21 52.64
N ASN A 516 -9.53 6.38 52.20
CA ASN A 516 -9.99 5.97 50.88
C ASN A 516 -10.25 7.21 50.02
N ASP A 517 -9.16 7.82 49.56
CA ASP A 517 -9.17 8.54 48.29
C ASP A 517 -9.48 7.47 47.21
N GLU A 518 -10.75 7.28 46.84
CA GLU A 518 -11.10 6.46 45.68
C GLU A 518 -10.65 7.19 44.41
N GLU A 519 -9.34 7.16 44.16
CA GLU A 519 -8.73 7.61 42.92
C GLU A 519 -9.24 6.71 41.79
N TRP A 520 -9.90 7.32 40.82
CA TRP A 520 -10.32 6.64 39.60
C TRP A 520 -9.17 6.69 38.60
N PHE A 521 -8.79 5.52 38.07
CA PHE A 521 -7.69 5.39 37.12
C PHE A 521 -8.21 4.97 35.75
N VAL A 522 -7.54 5.45 34.70
CA VAL A 522 -7.70 4.93 33.35
C VAL A 522 -6.61 3.91 33.12
N GLU A 523 -6.97 2.63 33.05
CA GLU A 523 -6.03 1.58 32.71
C GLU A 523 -5.72 1.62 31.20
N VAL A 524 -4.47 1.93 30.86
CA VAL A 524 -3.98 1.86 29.48
C VAL A 524 -3.14 0.59 29.33
N SER A 525 -3.76 -0.49 28.86
CA SER A 525 -3.05 -1.76 28.64
C SER A 525 -2.22 -1.72 27.34
N PHE A 526 -0.89 -1.60 27.49
CA PHE A 526 0.08 -1.72 26.39
C PHE A 526 0.83 -3.06 26.39
N ILE A 527 0.67 -3.85 27.47
CA ILE A 527 1.47 -5.04 27.79
C ILE A 527 1.43 -6.07 26.66
N THR A 528 0.25 -6.37 26.12
CA THR A 528 0.08 -7.36 25.03
C THR A 528 0.88 -6.97 23.77
N ARG A 529 1.05 -5.67 23.50
CA ARG A 529 1.82 -5.18 22.35
C ARG A 529 3.32 -5.19 22.61
N VAL A 530 3.76 -4.87 23.82
CA VAL A 530 5.16 -5.00 24.23
C VAL A 530 5.62 -6.44 24.12
N ILE A 531 4.81 -7.39 24.60
CA ILE A 531 5.09 -8.83 24.47
C ILE A 531 5.22 -9.22 23.00
N ALA A 532 4.31 -8.76 22.14
CA ALA A 532 4.39 -9.02 20.70
C ALA A 532 5.66 -8.42 20.06
N TYR A 533 6.06 -7.20 20.43
CA TYR A 533 7.28 -6.58 19.92
C TYR A 533 8.54 -7.29 20.40
N ILE A 534 8.60 -7.69 21.68
CA ILE A 534 9.71 -8.48 22.23
C ILE A 534 9.79 -9.83 21.52
N ALA A 535 8.65 -10.49 21.27
CA ALA A 535 8.60 -11.76 20.55
C ALA A 535 9.11 -11.61 19.10
N ILE A 536 8.68 -10.57 18.39
CA ILE A 536 9.14 -10.29 17.02
C ILE A 536 10.63 -9.93 17.01
N LEU A 537 11.09 -9.10 17.94
CA LEU A 537 12.51 -8.73 18.06
C LEU A 537 13.37 -9.96 18.36
N GLY A 538 12.93 -10.81 19.30
CA GLY A 538 13.59 -12.07 19.63
C GLY A 538 13.68 -13.00 18.41
N LEU A 539 12.59 -13.12 17.64
CA LEU A 539 12.57 -13.91 16.41
C LEU A 539 13.53 -13.34 15.36
N CYS A 540 13.57 -12.01 15.19
CA CYS A 540 14.55 -11.35 14.31
C CYS A 540 15.99 -11.61 14.75
N ILE A 541 16.30 -11.53 16.06
CA ILE A 541 17.64 -11.82 16.59
C ILE A 541 18.03 -13.28 16.34
N ILE A 542 17.12 -14.23 16.56
CA ILE A 542 17.35 -15.64 16.26
C ILE A 542 17.64 -15.84 14.77
N VAL A 543 16.84 -15.23 13.89
CA VAL A 543 17.07 -15.31 12.45
C VAL A 543 18.42 -14.71 12.06
N ILE A 544 18.80 -13.57 12.62
CA ILE A 544 20.11 -12.94 12.39
C ILE A 544 21.23 -13.85 12.92
N PHE A 545 21.10 -14.44 14.10
CA PHE A 545 22.08 -15.35 14.66
C PHE A 545 22.26 -16.61 13.81
N VAL A 546 21.16 -17.20 13.32
CA VAL A 546 21.20 -18.35 12.39
C VAL A 546 21.91 -17.94 11.10
N ILE A 547 21.60 -16.76 10.54
CA ILE A 547 22.30 -16.25 9.36
C ILE A 547 23.79 -16.06 9.63
N LEU A 548 24.18 -15.45 10.76
CA LEU A 548 25.58 -15.25 11.13
C LEU A 548 26.32 -16.57 11.36
N ARG A 549 25.67 -17.58 11.94
CA ARG A 549 26.23 -18.92 12.11
C ARG A 549 26.35 -19.68 10.78
N CYS A 550 25.43 -19.47 9.84
CA CYS A 550 25.55 -20.00 8.49
C CYS A 550 26.64 -19.31 7.67
N LEU A 551 26.98 -18.06 8.01
CA LEU A 551 28.04 -17.29 7.34
C LEU A 551 29.42 -17.45 8.00
N GLY A 552 29.48 -17.74 9.30
CA GLY A 552 30.68 -18.01 10.08
C GLY A 552 30.87 -19.50 10.32
N GLY A 553 31.48 -20.19 9.36
CA GLY A 553 31.98 -21.55 9.53
C GLY A 553 32.96 -21.64 10.70
N TYR A 554 32.79 -22.72 11.47
CA TYR A 554 33.51 -23.14 12.66
C TYR A 554 35.04 -22.99 12.56
N ASP A 555 35.66 -22.28 13.51
CA ASP A 555 37.05 -22.49 13.92
C ASP A 555 37.08 -22.47 15.47
N ASN A 556 37.27 -23.65 16.06
CA ASN A 556 38.18 -23.85 17.19
C ASN A 556 38.21 -25.33 17.58
N ASP A 557 39.34 -25.96 17.29
CA ASP A 557 39.84 -27.16 17.94
C ASP A 557 40.06 -26.88 19.44
N ASN A 558 39.71 -27.84 20.30
CA ASN A 558 40.59 -28.16 21.42
C ASN A 558 40.32 -29.57 21.96
N ASP A 559 41.37 -30.37 21.88
CA ASP A 559 41.52 -31.71 22.43
C ASP A 559 41.32 -31.75 23.95
N ASN A 560 40.72 -32.83 24.46
CA ASN A 560 41.47 -33.68 25.40
C ASN A 560 40.85 -35.07 25.59
N SER A 561 41.77 -36.02 25.57
CA SER A 561 41.67 -37.48 25.58
C SER A 561 41.28 -38.09 26.93
N ASN A 562 40.72 -39.30 26.87
CA ASN A 562 40.90 -40.45 27.79
C ASN A 562 40.03 -41.63 27.27
N VAL A 563 40.53 -42.51 26.39
CA VAL A 563 41.27 -43.77 26.65
C VAL A 563 40.35 -44.98 27.00
N THR A 564 40.23 -45.85 25.98
CA THR A 564 40.11 -47.33 25.92
C THR A 564 38.96 -48.10 26.59
N ILE A 565 38.27 -48.95 25.80
CA ILE A 565 38.50 -50.42 25.72
C ILE A 565 37.92 -50.96 24.40
N ASP A 566 38.73 -51.73 23.68
CA ASP A 566 38.44 -52.46 22.44
C ASP A 566 37.57 -53.71 22.66
N THR A 567 36.71 -54.06 21.69
CA THR A 567 36.74 -55.42 21.10
C THR A 567 36.02 -55.50 19.73
N SER A 568 36.78 -55.99 18.72
CA SER A 568 36.37 -56.89 17.62
C SER A 568 35.74 -56.36 16.30
N ASN A 569 36.59 -56.36 15.25
CA ASN A 569 36.41 -56.84 13.85
C ASN A 569 35.14 -56.43 13.06
N ASN A 570 35.19 -55.90 11.82
CA ASN A 570 35.99 -56.33 10.66
C ASN A 570 35.94 -55.30 9.48
N ASN A 571 37.12 -54.97 8.93
CA ASN A 571 37.53 -54.48 7.59
C ASN A 571 36.61 -53.75 6.56
N ASN A 572 36.87 -52.44 6.43
CA ASN A 572 37.26 -51.60 5.26
C ASN A 572 36.76 -51.86 3.81
N ASN A 573 36.06 -50.87 3.24
CA ASN A 573 36.60 -49.97 2.20
C ASN A 573 35.78 -48.67 2.02
N VAL A 574 36.51 -47.56 1.85
CA VAL A 574 36.12 -46.14 1.66
C VAL A 574 35.76 -45.90 0.17
N LEU A 575 34.77 -45.10 -0.28
CA LEU A 575 34.65 -43.62 -0.26
C LEU A 575 33.27 -43.16 -0.83
N VAL A 576 32.85 -41.97 -0.38
CA VAL A 576 31.82 -41.03 -0.90
C VAL A 576 30.39 -41.25 -0.43
N SER A 577 29.95 -40.42 0.52
CA SER A 577 28.52 -40.19 0.78
C SER A 577 28.28 -38.73 1.14
N SER A 578 27.46 -38.06 0.32
CA SER A 578 26.71 -36.86 0.69
C SER A 578 25.24 -37.24 0.76
N SER A 579 24.74 -37.45 1.97
CA SER A 579 23.31 -37.66 2.24
C SER A 579 23.00 -37.17 3.66
N GLN A 580 22.06 -36.24 3.79
CA GLN A 580 21.08 -36.33 4.87
C GLN A 580 19.74 -35.74 4.39
N GLU A 581 18.77 -36.65 4.34
CA GLU A 581 17.32 -36.50 4.31
C GLU A 581 16.84 -35.77 5.58
N ILE A 582 15.90 -34.82 5.50
CA ILE A 582 14.42 -34.94 5.53
C ILE A 582 13.84 -35.45 6.86
N THR A 583 12.88 -34.70 7.41
CA THR A 583 11.59 -35.26 7.87
C THR A 583 10.47 -34.22 7.82
N GLU A 584 9.31 -34.67 7.32
CA GLU A 584 8.08 -33.95 6.92
C GLU A 584 7.12 -33.65 8.10
N PRO A 585 5.93 -33.03 7.86
CA PRO A 585 4.72 -33.88 7.83
C PRO A 585 3.57 -33.52 6.85
N MET A 586 3.01 -34.59 6.26
CA MET A 586 1.60 -34.99 6.05
C MET A 586 0.61 -34.20 5.13
N MET A 587 0.19 -34.90 4.07
CA MET A 587 -0.91 -34.60 3.12
C MET A 587 -2.15 -35.49 3.39
N HIS A 588 -3.35 -34.97 3.08
CA HIS A 588 -4.56 -35.78 2.87
C HIS A 588 -4.73 -36.12 1.37
N HIS A 589 -4.98 -37.40 1.07
CA HIS A 589 -5.25 -37.93 -0.27
C HIS A 589 -6.75 -37.90 -0.61
N HIS A 590 -7.10 -37.49 -1.84
CA HIS A 590 -8.36 -37.86 -2.49
C HIS A 590 -8.08 -38.67 -3.76
N HIS A 591 -8.77 -39.80 -3.89
CA HIS A 591 -8.70 -40.75 -4.99
C HIS A 591 -9.71 -40.40 -6.09
N ASP A 592 -9.28 -40.50 -7.35
CA ASP A 592 -10.11 -40.41 -8.56
C ASP A 592 -10.99 -41.67 -8.76
N VAL A 593 -12.27 -41.49 -9.08
CA VAL A 593 -13.15 -42.51 -9.68
C VAL A 593 -13.95 -41.88 -10.83
N LYS A 594 -13.96 -42.55 -11.99
CA LYS A 594 -14.66 -42.15 -13.24
C LYS A 594 -16.20 -42.21 -13.11
N PRO A 595 -16.96 -41.47 -13.95
CA PRO A 595 -18.42 -41.36 -13.82
C PRO A 595 -19.20 -42.27 -14.79
N ASN A 596 -20.42 -42.66 -14.39
CA ASN A 596 -21.59 -42.79 -15.27
C ASN A 596 -22.90 -42.79 -14.43
N PRO A 597 -24.13 -42.66 -15.01
CA PRO A 597 -24.96 -41.47 -14.82
C PRO A 597 -26.38 -41.76 -14.24
N LYS A 598 -27.14 -40.67 -14.04
CA LYS A 598 -28.59 -40.57 -13.73
C LYS A 598 -28.91 -40.68 -12.22
N ASN A 599 -29.67 -39.79 -11.56
CA ASN A 599 -30.97 -39.18 -11.87
C ASN A 599 -31.22 -38.01 -10.89
N ASP A 600 -32.29 -37.27 -11.16
CA ASP A 600 -32.75 -36.01 -10.57
C ASP A 600 -33.17 -36.09 -9.08
N GLU A 601 -33.02 -34.97 -8.35
CA GLU A 601 -34.09 -34.19 -7.68
C GLU A 601 -33.51 -33.18 -6.65
N GLU A 602 -34.33 -32.19 -6.32
CA GLU A 602 -34.04 -30.82 -5.91
C GLU A 602 -33.76 -30.57 -4.41
N GLU A 603 -33.36 -29.32 -4.14
CA GLU A 603 -33.55 -28.51 -2.91
C GLU A 603 -32.36 -28.21 -1.96
N GLU A 604 -32.55 -27.15 -1.18
CA GLU A 604 -31.69 -25.97 -1.03
C GLU A 604 -30.71 -25.97 0.16
N SER A 605 -29.71 -25.07 0.02
CA SER A 605 -29.25 -24.08 1.02
C SER A 605 -27.89 -24.26 1.73
N SER A 606 -27.24 -23.09 1.84
CA SER A 606 -26.19 -22.63 2.76
C SER A 606 -24.70 -22.72 2.37
N GLU A 607 -24.15 -21.50 2.29
CA GLU A 607 -22.78 -20.96 2.28
C GLU A 607 -21.59 -21.90 2.49
N ASP A 608 -20.61 -21.82 1.57
CA ASP A 608 -19.23 -21.55 1.97
C ASP A 608 -18.39 -20.94 0.82
N GLY A 609 -17.50 -20.02 1.19
CA GLY A 609 -16.67 -19.25 0.27
C GLY A 609 -15.53 -20.06 -0.33
N SER A 610 -15.41 -20.04 -1.66
CA SER A 610 -14.18 -20.43 -2.36
C SER A 610 -14.07 -19.71 -3.71
N SER A 611 -12.88 -19.18 -3.98
CA SER A 611 -12.49 -18.57 -5.24
C SER A 611 -12.09 -19.63 -6.27
N CYS A 612 -12.60 -19.51 -7.50
CA CYS A 612 -11.99 -20.01 -8.75
C CYS A 612 -12.55 -19.13 -9.89
N SER A 613 -11.79 -18.48 -10.79
CA SER A 613 -11.00 -19.04 -11.92
C SER A 613 -11.84 -19.99 -12.79
N SER A 614 -11.79 -20.05 -14.11
CA SER A 614 -11.18 -19.36 -15.27
C SER A 614 -11.58 -20.29 -16.45
N GLU A 615 -11.71 -19.80 -17.69
CA GLU A 615 -11.57 -20.58 -18.97
C GLU A 615 -12.04 -19.65 -20.10
N GLU A 616 -11.33 -19.39 -21.21
CA GLU A 616 -10.40 -20.17 -22.03
C GLU A 616 -9.32 -19.22 -22.62
N LEU A 617 -8.13 -19.75 -23.01
CA LEU A 617 -6.98 -19.10 -23.72
C LEU A 617 -5.71 -18.65 -22.93
N TYR A 618 -5.45 -19.10 -21.70
CA TYR A 618 -4.13 -18.94 -21.08
C TYR A 618 -3.45 -20.28 -20.87
N ASP A 619 -2.26 -20.48 -21.43
CA ASP A 619 -1.36 -21.52 -20.92
C ASP A 619 -0.86 -21.03 -19.55
N GLU A 620 -1.52 -21.48 -18.48
CA GLU A 620 -1.36 -21.00 -17.10
C GLU A 620 0.07 -21.18 -16.54
N LYS A 621 0.98 -21.75 -17.33
CA LYS A 621 2.36 -22.06 -16.96
C LYS A 621 3.39 -21.05 -17.47
N LEU A 622 3.05 -20.11 -18.36
CA LEU A 622 4.01 -19.18 -18.98
C LEU A 622 4.12 -17.83 -18.24
N CYS A 623 5.33 -17.28 -18.19
CA CYS A 623 5.66 -16.00 -17.55
C CYS A 623 4.82 -14.85 -18.14
N VAL A 624 4.13 -14.08 -17.29
CA VAL A 624 3.26 -12.96 -17.72
C VAL A 624 4.00 -11.72 -18.25
N ILE A 625 5.32 -11.75 -18.28
CA ILE A 625 6.18 -10.62 -18.70
C ILE A 625 6.82 -10.92 -20.04
N CYS A 626 7.59 -12.02 -20.14
CA CYS A 626 8.21 -12.41 -21.40
C CYS A 626 7.33 -13.31 -22.26
N TYR A 627 6.38 -14.04 -21.68
CA TYR A 627 5.55 -15.06 -22.36
C TYR A 627 6.35 -16.19 -23.05
N ASP A 628 7.67 -16.20 -22.92
CA ASP A 628 8.58 -17.18 -23.54
C ASP A 628 8.99 -18.31 -22.58
N GLU A 629 9.12 -18.02 -21.29
CA GLU A 629 9.66 -18.94 -20.28
C GLU A 629 8.59 -19.34 -19.27
N GLN A 630 8.68 -20.57 -18.73
CA GLN A 630 7.75 -21.02 -17.70
C GLN A 630 7.89 -20.21 -16.40
N ARG A 631 6.77 -20.04 -15.70
CA ARG A 631 6.72 -19.46 -14.35
C ARG A 631 7.51 -20.36 -13.42
N ASN A 632 8.57 -19.82 -12.85
CA ASN A 632 9.43 -20.54 -11.91
C ASN A 632 9.95 -19.61 -10.81
N CYS A 633 9.21 -18.54 -10.50
CA CYS A 633 9.63 -17.56 -9.52
C CYS A 633 8.44 -16.96 -8.76
N PHE A 634 8.59 -16.86 -7.43
CA PHE A 634 7.60 -16.31 -6.51
C PHE A 634 8.11 -15.00 -5.89
N PHE A 635 7.19 -14.05 -5.70
CA PHE A 635 7.50 -12.77 -5.05
C PHE A 635 7.20 -12.78 -3.55
N VAL A 636 8.12 -12.29 -2.73
CA VAL A 636 7.95 -12.16 -1.27
C VAL A 636 7.63 -10.69 -0.93
N PRO A 637 6.63 -10.42 -0.05
CA PRO A 637 5.87 -11.36 0.78
C PRO A 637 4.54 -11.84 0.18
N CYS A 638 4.21 -11.47 -1.07
CA CYS A 638 2.85 -11.71 -1.59
C CYS A 638 2.60 -13.13 -2.12
N GLY A 639 3.62 -13.96 -2.28
CA GLY A 639 3.51 -15.37 -2.69
C GLY A 639 3.12 -15.60 -4.16
N HIS A 640 2.93 -14.56 -4.98
CA HIS A 640 2.46 -14.74 -6.36
C HIS A 640 3.58 -15.27 -7.27
N SER A 641 3.29 -16.35 -8.01
CA SER A 641 4.12 -16.86 -9.12
C SER A 641 3.51 -16.50 -10.45
N ALA A 642 3.99 -15.40 -11.03
CA ALA A 642 3.52 -14.92 -12.32
C ALA A 642 4.65 -14.82 -13.36
N THR A 643 5.91 -14.94 -12.95
CA THR A 643 7.05 -14.63 -13.80
C THR A 643 8.09 -15.74 -13.82
N CYS A 644 8.87 -15.83 -14.91
CA CYS A 644 10.13 -16.56 -14.90
C CYS A 644 11.16 -15.77 -14.07
N PHE A 645 12.18 -16.47 -13.57
CA PHE A 645 13.21 -15.90 -12.71
C PHE A 645 13.94 -14.69 -13.33
N PRO A 646 14.35 -14.69 -14.62
CA PRO A 646 14.96 -13.52 -15.24
C PRO A 646 14.04 -12.28 -15.27
N CYS A 647 12.74 -12.47 -15.52
CA CYS A 647 11.77 -11.38 -15.49
C CYS A 647 11.50 -10.88 -14.07
N ALA A 648 11.45 -11.77 -13.09
CA ALA A 648 11.30 -11.42 -11.69
C ALA A 648 12.46 -10.54 -11.20
N LYS A 649 13.69 -10.92 -11.54
CA LYS A 649 14.90 -10.18 -11.18
C LYS A 649 14.89 -8.75 -11.74
N ARG A 650 14.48 -8.57 -13.01
CA ARG A 650 14.32 -7.23 -13.61
C ARG A 650 13.30 -6.34 -12.87
N ILE A 651 12.26 -6.93 -12.29
CA ILE A 651 11.25 -6.19 -11.52
C ILE A 651 11.80 -5.79 -10.14
N VAL A 652 12.57 -6.67 -9.50
CA VAL A 652 13.18 -6.41 -8.18
C VAL A 652 14.33 -5.41 -8.27
N ASP A 653 15.09 -5.44 -9.35
CA ASP A 653 16.18 -4.51 -9.63
C ASP A 653 15.69 -3.15 -10.17
N GLY A 654 14.44 -3.08 -10.65
CA GLY A 654 13.80 -1.85 -11.15
C GLY A 654 13.33 -0.89 -10.07
N GLU A 655 12.92 0.32 -10.47
CA GLU A 655 12.52 1.39 -9.53
C GLU A 655 11.19 1.13 -8.80
N SER A 656 10.24 0.46 -9.46
CA SER A 656 8.88 0.30 -8.91
C SER A 656 8.77 -0.83 -7.88
N LYS A 657 9.57 -1.90 -8.00
CA LYS A 657 9.61 -3.08 -7.10
C LYS A 657 8.24 -3.58 -6.65
N VAL A 658 7.22 -3.54 -7.50
CA VAL A 658 5.85 -3.99 -7.15
C VAL A 658 5.46 -5.27 -7.87
N CYS A 659 4.74 -6.14 -7.18
CA CYS A 659 4.22 -7.38 -7.74
C CYS A 659 3.25 -7.09 -8.89
N PRO A 660 3.43 -7.71 -10.09
CA PRO A 660 2.56 -7.46 -11.23
C PRO A 660 1.12 -7.99 -11.03
N VAL A 661 0.89 -8.85 -10.04
CA VAL A 661 -0.43 -9.43 -9.74
C VAL A 661 -1.19 -8.60 -8.70
N CYS A 662 -0.57 -8.31 -7.56
CA CYS A 662 -1.24 -7.69 -6.41
C CYS A 662 -0.71 -6.30 -6.04
N ARG A 663 0.29 -5.79 -6.77
CA ARG A 663 0.93 -4.48 -6.58
C ARG A 663 1.55 -4.24 -5.20
N ARG A 664 1.71 -5.29 -4.39
CA ARG A 664 2.45 -5.24 -3.12
C ARG A 664 3.95 -5.07 -3.42
N LEU A 665 4.64 -4.28 -2.61
CA LEU A 665 6.09 -4.11 -2.69
C LEU A 665 6.78 -5.48 -2.56
N ILE A 666 7.67 -5.77 -3.50
CA ILE A 666 8.49 -6.98 -3.56
C ILE A 666 9.76 -6.70 -2.77
N HIS A 667 10.01 -7.55 -1.77
CA HIS A 667 11.25 -7.48 -1.00
C HIS A 667 12.33 -8.37 -1.60
N LYS A 668 11.93 -9.50 -2.18
CA LYS A 668 12.80 -10.43 -2.91
C LYS A 668 11.99 -11.36 -3.81
N GLU A 669 12.66 -11.87 -4.83
CA GLU A 669 12.20 -12.94 -5.71
C GLU A 669 12.85 -14.28 -5.32
N VAL A 670 12.10 -15.38 -5.38
CA VAL A 670 12.57 -16.72 -5.02
C VAL A 670 12.33 -17.65 -6.21
N LYS A 671 13.37 -18.34 -6.68
CA LYS A 671 13.26 -19.33 -7.75
C LYS A 671 12.63 -20.62 -7.20
N SER A 672 11.62 -21.15 -7.90
CA SER A 672 11.06 -22.47 -7.62
C SER A 672 12.09 -23.55 -7.95
N PRO A 673 12.27 -24.59 -7.11
CA PRO A 673 12.96 -25.79 -7.54
C PRO A 673 12.18 -26.39 -8.72
N SER A 674 12.88 -26.71 -9.79
CA SER A 674 12.32 -27.42 -10.95
C SER A 674 11.97 -28.85 -10.53
N ASN A 675 10.71 -29.27 -10.70
CA ASN A 675 10.34 -30.68 -10.62
C ASN A 675 11.21 -31.44 -11.64
N LYS A 676 12.06 -32.34 -11.14
CA LYS A 676 12.76 -33.33 -11.97
C LYS A 676 11.81 -34.46 -12.34
#